data_AF-A0A0P9K380-F1
#
_entry.id   AF-A0A0P9K380-F1
#
_cell.length_a   1.000
_cell.length_b   1.000
_cell.length_c   1.000
_cell.angle_alpha   90.00
_cell.angle_beta   90.00
_cell.angle_gamma   90.00
#
_symmetry.space_group_name_H-M   'P 1'
#
loop_
_entity.id
_entity.type
_entity.pdbx_description
1 polymer ?
#
loop_
_entity_poly.entity_id
_entity_poly.type
_entity_poly.pdbx_seq_one_letter_code
_entity_poly.pdbx_strand_id
1 'polypeptide(L)'
;MKNVGNNIQHRYHGREGLKELYKKELIAFKQLELIHEAGGTPPTPGNDLKARIARLQLGPEGAELAKELEVFRDELEKHARTALENIGKDYGKLKNLRQNDGVLNQHSALAKSSKRTQLGKKLAELGSMLNFKSSGHDFVNELDNALTRVAPSAENPTATTLRLLKDNGVKLSHTKTDIGMGQRRDANEDHGLSKARLALDLVTLNDLGALIGKVELLARSSDLPRLQAELTSLRDVTYGENPVKQVTDMGFTDNAALEGAYDAVKAFSNALKKSDHAVSVNMRAATGSQDQSELADTLKAMLKNLEHGDDEIGVQRSYGLNLTSPFAVLADKSTGPWPTAGATGNRNYLFSAERCEGGVTLYLMREAAGNISGGVGGGKDYWPGFFDENHPARSVDIGNNRKMTPNFRLGGDVTATAAASQRAGVIFNVADDEIDGFVDDLFEGKLNPLQLLNKVKDHETYEARRFNFDITTGFSADMRVGFGLSEADSAPLSAVARLGVAANVTVNLLSYTDYSLTQKNDKTELREGGKNRPRFFNSLIFGGQARGQISGTHSNSTATPASAAGPTPATQSAANNLGVAANVTIDDKTVKRVKFRFNVATPMTTESLDKLSKSLGAAFKDKATTARLAELQNPLNALYVDMNPEQAIQARLDGLKALFAERPSQNDTQYKALRDLKRAGVQHEASINNHSVLDNARFETSKTSLSGLSKESILTRIMGSIREASAPGNAARVAEYMRQDPTLSAMVKQLENSQGTLARVRLEPKDSLIDDIDEGSRRGTLTQTELSGLLENRNNMRIKRLVVFHAPPQSENFTSPTPLISYNSGASLSVNKTLGRINFIYGEDQDKPIGYTFDGELSRPSASLKEAAGELKLSGFEVKS
;
A
#
# COMPACT_ATOMS: atom_id res chain seq x y z
N MET A 1 28.44 5.49 0.47
CA MET A 1 28.85 4.53 1.55
C MET A 1 28.15 4.78 2.90
N LYS A 2 28.12 6.00 3.45
CA LYS A 2 27.48 6.30 4.77
C LYS A 2 26.04 5.80 4.91
N ASN A 3 25.19 5.97 3.90
CA ASN A 3 23.79 5.51 3.93
C ASN A 3 23.65 3.97 3.96
N VAL A 4 24.57 3.24 3.32
CA VAL A 4 24.59 1.77 3.35
C VAL A 4 25.07 1.26 4.70
N GLY A 5 26.15 1.86 5.25
CA GLY A 5 26.64 1.55 6.59
C GLY A 5 25.59 1.82 7.68
N ASN A 6 24.93 2.98 7.63
CA ASN A 6 23.82 3.30 8.53
C ASN A 6 22.68 2.28 8.41
N ASN A 7 22.36 1.82 7.20
CA ASN A 7 21.32 0.80 7.00
C ASN A 7 21.68 -0.54 7.65
N ILE A 8 22.93 -0.99 7.51
CA ILE A 8 23.42 -2.23 8.15
C ILE A 8 23.35 -2.09 9.67
N GLN A 9 23.87 -0.98 10.20
CA GLN A 9 23.84 -0.67 11.64
C GLN A 9 22.41 -0.64 12.17
N HIS A 10 21.50 0.02 11.45
CA HIS A 10 20.10 0.15 11.85
C HIS A 10 19.31 -1.16 11.72
N ARG A 11 19.59 -1.98 10.71
CA ARG A 11 19.03 -3.35 10.62
C ARG A 11 19.45 -4.21 11.81
N TYR A 12 20.66 -3.99 12.32
CA TYR A 12 21.23 -4.79 13.39
C TYR A 12 20.80 -4.32 14.78
N HIS A 13 20.94 -3.02 15.08
CA HIS A 13 20.65 -2.44 16.40
C HIS A 13 19.20 -1.93 16.57
N GLY A 14 18.47 -1.74 15.48
CA GLY A 14 17.20 -1.02 15.48
C GLY A 14 17.36 0.49 15.31
N ARG A 15 16.26 1.23 15.44
CA ARG A 15 16.26 2.71 15.37
C ARG A 15 16.35 3.34 16.75
N GLU A 16 17.17 4.39 16.88
CA GLU A 16 17.33 5.10 18.17
C GLU A 16 16.00 5.72 18.65
N GLY A 17 15.23 6.32 17.74
CA GLY A 17 13.93 6.93 18.07
C GLY A 17 12.83 5.94 18.44
N LEU A 18 13.07 4.64 18.31
CA LEU A 18 12.13 3.57 18.70
C LEU A 18 12.63 2.79 19.93
N LYS A 19 13.68 3.26 20.61
CA LYS A 19 14.29 2.57 21.75
C LYS A 19 13.29 2.31 22.89
N GLU A 20 12.45 3.29 23.21
CA GLU A 20 11.44 3.13 24.28
C GLU A 20 10.37 2.10 23.90
N LEU A 21 9.96 2.03 22.64
CA LEU A 21 9.06 0.99 22.14
C LEU A 21 9.67 -0.40 22.36
N TYR A 22 10.91 -0.61 21.88
CA TYR A 22 11.58 -1.90 22.02
C TYR A 22 11.72 -2.32 23.49
N LYS A 23 12.01 -1.36 24.38
CA LYS A 23 12.07 -1.62 25.81
C LYS A 23 10.71 -2.04 26.37
N LYS A 24 9.62 -1.36 25.97
CA LYS A 24 8.25 -1.69 26.40
C LYS A 24 7.78 -3.04 25.88
N GLU A 25 8.18 -3.46 24.68
CA GLU A 25 7.95 -4.82 24.18
C GLU A 25 8.58 -5.87 25.11
N LEU A 26 9.86 -5.70 25.46
CA LEU A 26 10.58 -6.65 26.31
C LEU A 26 10.02 -6.67 27.75
N ILE A 27 9.58 -5.52 28.28
CA ILE A 27 8.90 -5.45 29.58
C ILE A 27 7.59 -6.23 29.56
N ALA A 28 6.77 -6.07 28.51
CA ALA A 28 5.51 -6.80 28.38
C ALA A 28 5.74 -8.32 28.32
N PHE A 29 6.75 -8.78 27.55
CA PHE A 29 7.11 -10.20 27.53
C PHE A 29 7.57 -10.71 28.90
N LYS A 30 8.42 -9.94 29.61
CA LYS A 30 8.87 -10.35 30.95
C LYS A 30 7.71 -10.42 31.95
N GLN A 31 6.79 -9.46 31.92
CA GLN A 31 5.63 -9.45 32.81
C GLN A 31 4.70 -10.63 32.52
N LEU A 32 4.48 -10.99 31.26
CA LEU A 32 3.72 -12.18 30.90
C LEU A 32 4.40 -13.47 31.39
N GLU A 33 5.72 -13.57 31.24
CA GLU A 33 6.50 -14.69 31.76
C GLU A 33 6.37 -14.80 33.28
N LEU A 34 6.45 -13.70 34.02
CA LEU A 34 6.23 -13.68 35.47
C LEU A 34 4.82 -14.11 35.85
N ILE A 35 3.80 -13.66 35.09
CA ILE A 35 2.41 -14.12 35.28
C ILE A 35 2.33 -15.61 35.06
N HIS A 36 3.04 -16.18 34.08
CA HIS A 36 3.09 -17.64 33.84
C HIS A 36 3.81 -18.39 34.98
N GLU A 37 4.98 -17.92 35.40
CA GLU A 37 5.85 -18.52 36.43
C GLU A 37 5.22 -18.51 37.83
N ALA A 38 4.41 -17.50 38.17
CA ALA A 38 3.85 -17.31 39.50
C ALA A 38 2.99 -18.50 40.02
N GLY A 39 2.58 -19.42 39.15
CA GLY A 39 1.62 -20.48 39.50
C GLY A 39 0.22 -19.94 39.81
N GLY A 40 -0.74 -20.84 40.07
CA GLY A 40 -2.07 -20.46 40.53
C GLY A 40 -3.20 -21.31 39.96
N THR A 41 -4.24 -21.53 40.76
CA THR A 41 -5.47 -22.20 40.32
C THR A 41 -6.34 -21.25 39.51
N PRO A 42 -6.98 -21.71 38.42
CA PRO A 42 -7.95 -20.92 37.67
C PRO A 42 -9.08 -20.44 38.59
N PRO A 43 -9.69 -19.26 38.33
CA PRO A 43 -10.87 -18.83 39.05
C PRO A 43 -11.98 -19.88 38.98
N THR A 44 -12.72 -20.06 40.08
CA THR A 44 -13.89 -20.95 40.08
C THR A 44 -14.95 -20.47 39.08
N PRO A 45 -15.77 -21.36 38.51
CA PRO A 45 -16.85 -20.96 37.60
C PRO A 45 -17.76 -19.89 38.22
N GLY A 46 -18.03 -18.82 37.47
CA GLY A 46 -18.77 -17.65 37.96
C GLY A 46 -17.92 -16.63 38.75
N ASN A 47 -16.60 -16.83 38.82
CA ASN A 47 -15.64 -15.90 39.44
C ASN A 47 -14.62 -15.32 38.45
N ASP A 48 -14.96 -15.31 37.16
CA ASP A 48 -14.25 -14.53 36.13
C ASP A 48 -14.39 -13.01 36.35
N LEU A 49 -13.57 -12.21 35.66
CA LEU A 49 -13.55 -10.75 35.85
C LEU A 49 -14.91 -10.11 35.57
N LYS A 50 -15.60 -10.49 34.50
CA LYS A 50 -16.95 -10.02 34.18
C LYS A 50 -17.93 -10.29 35.32
N ALA A 51 -17.97 -11.52 35.81
CA ALA A 51 -18.87 -11.91 36.90
C ALA A 51 -18.52 -11.22 38.22
N ARG A 52 -17.23 -10.95 38.49
CA ARG A 52 -16.78 -10.18 39.65
C ARG A 52 -17.22 -8.73 39.57
N ILE A 53 -17.03 -8.06 38.43
CA ILE A 53 -17.47 -6.67 38.19
C ILE A 53 -19.00 -6.55 38.36
N ALA A 54 -19.77 -7.48 37.78
CA ALA A 54 -21.22 -7.48 37.88
C ALA A 54 -21.76 -7.65 39.32
N ARG A 55 -20.96 -8.23 40.23
CA ARG A 55 -21.31 -8.42 41.64
C ARG A 55 -20.92 -7.23 42.53
N LEU A 56 -20.23 -6.22 42.00
CA LEU A 56 -19.83 -5.05 42.77
C LEU A 56 -21.05 -4.22 43.18
N GLN A 57 -21.39 -4.24 44.47
CA GLN A 57 -22.50 -3.46 45.05
C GLN A 57 -22.01 -2.10 45.58
N LEU A 58 -21.61 -1.20 44.67
CA LEU A 58 -20.98 0.08 45.02
C LEU A 58 -21.97 1.25 45.24
N GLY A 59 -23.28 1.00 45.16
CA GLY A 59 -24.31 2.03 45.21
C GLY A 59 -24.29 3.01 44.03
N PRO A 60 -25.13 4.06 44.03
CA PRO A 60 -25.21 5.03 42.93
C PRO A 60 -23.89 5.78 42.68
N GLU A 61 -23.13 6.07 43.74
CA GLU A 61 -21.85 6.80 43.68
C GLU A 61 -20.74 5.99 43.01
N GLY A 62 -20.82 4.66 43.02
CA GLY A 62 -19.84 3.77 42.37
C GLY A 62 -20.31 3.13 41.05
N ALA A 63 -21.48 3.52 40.55
CA ALA A 63 -22.03 3.00 39.29
C ALA A 63 -21.15 3.33 38.08
N GLU A 64 -20.53 4.52 38.08
CA GLU A 64 -19.59 4.94 37.04
C GLU A 64 -18.32 4.08 37.04
N LEU A 65 -17.73 3.85 38.22
CA LEU A 65 -16.56 2.98 38.37
C LEU A 65 -16.82 1.56 37.88
N ALA A 66 -17.95 0.95 38.29
CA ALA A 66 -18.33 -0.40 37.84
C ALA A 66 -18.50 -0.47 36.30
N LYS A 67 -19.11 0.57 35.71
CA LYS A 67 -19.27 0.68 34.25
C LYS A 67 -17.93 0.81 33.54
N GLU A 68 -17.02 1.66 34.04
CA GLU A 68 -15.70 1.83 33.43
C GLU A 68 -14.81 0.59 33.55
N LEU A 69 -14.88 -0.14 34.67
CA LEU A 69 -14.20 -1.43 34.83
C LEU A 69 -14.66 -2.43 33.77
N GLU A 70 -15.98 -2.52 33.54
CA GLU A 70 -16.56 -3.41 32.54
C GLU A 70 -16.16 -3.02 31.12
N VAL A 71 -16.25 -1.74 30.78
CA VAL A 71 -15.85 -1.22 29.46
C VAL A 71 -14.37 -1.50 29.19
N PHE A 72 -13.50 -1.23 30.17
CA PHE A 72 -12.07 -1.44 30.00
C PHE A 72 -11.69 -2.92 29.91
N ARG A 73 -12.35 -3.78 30.70
CA ARG A 73 -12.16 -5.24 30.60
C ARG A 73 -12.54 -5.76 29.22
N ASP A 74 -13.71 -5.35 28.71
CA ASP A 74 -14.21 -5.73 27.39
C ASP A 74 -13.29 -5.23 26.26
N GLU A 75 -12.80 -3.99 26.36
CA GLU A 75 -11.81 -3.42 25.44
C GLU A 75 -10.53 -4.28 25.37
N LEU A 76 -9.94 -4.62 26.52
CA LEU A 76 -8.72 -5.42 26.59
C LEU A 76 -8.91 -6.84 26.03
N GLU A 77 -10.05 -7.48 26.34
CA GLU A 77 -10.38 -8.82 25.83
C GLU A 77 -10.51 -8.81 24.31
N LYS A 78 -11.17 -7.79 23.73
CA LYS A 78 -11.28 -7.58 22.28
C LYS A 78 -9.93 -7.32 21.63
N HIS A 79 -9.08 -6.48 22.21
CA HIS A 79 -7.74 -6.20 21.68
C HIS A 79 -6.85 -7.44 21.67
N ALA A 80 -6.86 -8.23 22.76
CA ALA A 80 -6.12 -9.49 22.84
C ALA A 80 -6.59 -10.48 21.76
N ARG A 81 -7.90 -10.59 21.54
CA ARG A 81 -8.46 -11.41 20.47
C ARG A 81 -7.99 -10.93 19.09
N THR A 82 -8.10 -9.64 18.78
CA THR A 82 -7.67 -9.08 17.49
C THR A 82 -6.19 -9.33 17.23
N ALA A 83 -5.33 -9.22 18.24
CA ALA A 83 -3.90 -9.53 18.12
C ALA A 83 -3.67 -11.01 17.76
N LEU A 84 -4.40 -11.94 18.39
CA LEU A 84 -4.35 -13.37 18.05
C LEU A 84 -4.87 -13.65 16.63
N GLU A 85 -5.97 -13.03 16.24
CA GLU A 85 -6.53 -13.20 14.90
C GLU A 85 -5.57 -12.70 13.82
N ASN A 86 -4.89 -11.58 14.05
CA ASN A 86 -3.83 -11.06 13.16
C ASN A 86 -2.67 -12.04 13.01
N ILE A 87 -2.21 -12.64 14.13
CA ILE A 87 -1.19 -13.69 14.10
C ILE A 87 -1.70 -14.88 13.28
N GLY A 88 -2.92 -15.37 13.53
CA GLY A 88 -3.51 -16.49 12.82
C GLY A 88 -3.68 -16.25 11.31
N LYS A 89 -4.08 -15.03 10.92
CA LYS A 89 -4.23 -14.62 9.53
C LYS A 89 -2.90 -14.61 8.77
N ASP A 90 -1.79 -14.30 9.44
CA ASP A 90 -0.48 -14.18 8.80
C ASP A 90 0.41 -15.43 8.97
N TYR A 91 0.20 -16.23 10.01
CA TYR A 91 1.01 -17.41 10.30
C TYR A 91 0.93 -18.46 9.19
N GLY A 92 2.10 -18.93 8.74
CA GLY A 92 2.21 -19.90 7.65
C GLY A 92 2.07 -19.30 6.25
N LYS A 93 2.03 -17.97 6.09
CA LYS A 93 2.16 -17.32 4.79
C LYS A 93 3.61 -17.34 4.28
N LEU A 94 3.79 -17.73 3.02
CA LEU A 94 5.08 -17.63 2.34
C LEU A 94 5.31 -16.22 1.80
N LYS A 95 6.27 -15.48 2.37
CA LYS A 95 6.51 -14.06 2.00
C LYS A 95 6.76 -13.81 0.50
N ASN A 96 7.39 -14.75 -0.20
CA ASN A 96 7.74 -14.55 -1.61
C ASN A 96 6.70 -15.10 -2.59
N LEU A 97 5.57 -15.63 -2.09
CA LEU A 97 4.51 -16.17 -2.92
C LEU A 97 3.20 -15.49 -2.57
N ARG A 98 2.33 -15.30 -3.57
CA ARG A 98 0.95 -14.90 -3.32
C ARG A 98 0.24 -16.03 -2.60
N GLN A 99 0.20 -15.94 -1.27
CA GLN A 99 -0.58 -16.78 -0.40
C GLN A 99 -1.61 -15.91 0.29
N ASN A 100 -2.87 -16.27 0.05
CA ASN A 100 -4.01 -15.46 0.41
C ASN A 100 -4.35 -15.58 1.91
N ASP A 101 -4.27 -16.79 2.45
CA ASP A 101 -4.68 -17.08 3.83
C ASP A 101 -3.55 -17.79 4.60
N GLY A 102 -3.46 -17.47 5.89
CA GLY A 102 -2.60 -18.14 6.86
C GLY A 102 -3.27 -19.38 7.42
N VAL A 103 -3.29 -19.51 8.75
CA VAL A 103 -4.12 -20.49 9.46
C VAL A 103 -5.56 -20.03 9.51
N LEU A 104 -5.78 -18.73 9.70
CA LEU A 104 -7.10 -18.10 9.61
C LEU A 104 -7.29 -17.42 8.26
N ASN A 105 -8.55 -17.34 7.84
CA ASN A 105 -8.99 -16.54 6.69
C ASN A 105 -9.27 -15.09 7.13
N GLN A 106 -9.67 -14.24 6.18
CA GLN A 106 -10.00 -12.84 6.43
C GLN A 106 -11.11 -12.61 7.48
N HIS A 107 -12.02 -13.56 7.65
CA HIS A 107 -13.12 -13.53 8.64
C HIS A 107 -12.73 -14.12 9.99
N SER A 108 -11.44 -14.37 10.22
CA SER A 108 -10.90 -14.98 11.44
C SER A 108 -11.39 -16.43 11.69
N ALA A 109 -11.96 -17.07 10.66
CA ALA A 109 -12.32 -18.48 10.67
C ALA A 109 -11.18 -19.37 10.14
N LEU A 110 -11.22 -20.66 10.44
CA LEU A 110 -10.17 -21.59 10.00
C LEU A 110 -10.11 -21.66 8.46
N ALA A 111 -8.94 -21.36 7.90
CA ALA A 111 -8.73 -21.45 6.46
C ALA A 111 -8.61 -22.91 6.00
N LYS A 112 -9.04 -23.19 4.76
CA LYS A 112 -8.83 -24.49 4.12
C LYS A 112 -7.31 -24.76 4.01
N SER A 113 -6.86 -25.87 4.58
CA SER A 113 -5.44 -26.26 4.56
C SER A 113 -4.90 -26.35 3.12
N SER A 114 -3.76 -25.72 2.85
CA SER A 114 -3.11 -25.73 1.53
C SER A 114 -1.66 -26.21 1.62
N LYS A 115 -1.13 -26.77 0.52
CA LYS A 115 0.30 -27.17 0.45
C LYS A 115 1.25 -26.00 0.75
N ARG A 116 0.88 -24.77 0.35
CA ARG A 116 1.66 -23.55 0.60
C ARG A 116 1.65 -23.18 2.08
N THR A 117 0.49 -23.23 2.73
CA THR A 117 0.35 -22.99 4.17
C THR A 117 1.19 -23.99 4.97
N GLN A 118 1.18 -25.27 4.61
CA GLN A 118 1.99 -26.29 5.28
C GLN A 118 3.49 -26.06 5.09
N LEU A 119 3.92 -25.67 3.89
CA LEU A 119 5.31 -25.29 3.64
C LEU A 119 5.71 -24.04 4.44
N GLY A 120 4.83 -23.03 4.49
CA GLY A 120 5.06 -21.82 5.27
C GLY A 120 5.21 -22.11 6.77
N LYS A 121 4.37 -22.98 7.34
CA LYS A 121 4.50 -23.45 8.74
C LYS A 121 5.84 -24.11 8.99
N LYS A 122 6.27 -25.02 8.11
CA LYS A 122 7.59 -25.68 8.22
C LYS A 122 8.76 -24.70 8.16
N LEU A 123 8.68 -23.69 7.28
CA LEU A 123 9.71 -22.65 7.20
C LEU A 123 9.72 -21.73 8.42
N ALA A 124 8.55 -21.40 8.97
CA ALA A 124 8.45 -20.63 10.21
C ALA A 124 9.05 -21.42 11.40
N GLU A 125 8.76 -22.73 11.48
CA GLU A 125 9.33 -23.62 12.48
C GLU A 125 10.87 -23.68 12.37
N LEU A 126 11.41 -23.93 11.18
CA LEU A 126 12.86 -23.90 10.95
C LEU A 126 13.48 -22.53 11.29
N GLY A 127 12.81 -21.44 10.92
CA GLY A 127 13.24 -20.08 11.26
C GLY A 127 13.32 -19.85 12.76
N SER A 128 12.31 -20.32 13.51
CA SER A 128 12.27 -20.22 14.96
C SER A 128 13.35 -21.04 15.66
N MET A 129 13.65 -22.26 15.16
CA MET A 129 14.73 -23.11 15.68
C MET A 129 16.12 -22.49 15.50
N LEU A 130 16.33 -21.76 14.41
CA LEU A 130 17.59 -21.07 14.12
C LEU A 130 17.68 -19.67 14.73
N ASN A 131 16.60 -19.19 15.37
CA ASN A 131 16.53 -17.86 15.93
C ASN A 131 17.13 -17.81 17.34
N PHE A 132 18.40 -17.42 17.44
CA PHE A 132 19.11 -17.30 18.73
C PHE A 132 18.49 -16.28 19.71
N LYS A 133 17.61 -15.39 19.22
CA LYS A 133 16.89 -14.37 20.02
C LYS A 133 15.66 -14.92 20.74
N SER A 134 15.20 -16.11 20.34
CA SER A 134 14.19 -16.87 21.06
C SER A 134 14.75 -17.37 22.40
N SER A 135 13.95 -17.33 23.46
CA SER A 135 14.29 -17.96 24.76
C SER A 135 14.15 -19.48 24.71
N GLY A 136 13.46 -20.02 23.72
CA GLY A 136 13.07 -21.43 23.64
C GLY A 136 11.79 -21.76 24.41
N HIS A 137 11.24 -20.81 25.18
CA HIS A 137 9.93 -20.99 25.82
C HIS A 137 8.79 -20.92 24.79
N ASP A 138 7.74 -21.70 25.05
CA ASP A 138 6.53 -21.73 24.22
C ASP A 138 5.58 -20.61 24.63
N PHE A 139 5.62 -19.53 23.86
CA PHE A 139 4.78 -18.35 24.10
C PHE A 139 3.29 -18.70 24.03
N VAL A 140 2.89 -19.69 23.23
CA VAL A 140 1.48 -20.13 23.16
C VAL A 140 1.01 -20.69 24.50
N ASN A 141 1.86 -21.45 25.20
CA ASN A 141 1.53 -21.99 26.53
C ASN A 141 1.58 -20.91 27.63
N GLU A 142 2.47 -19.91 27.50
CA GLU A 142 2.47 -18.76 28.41
C GLU A 142 1.15 -17.99 28.32
N LEU A 143 0.67 -17.74 27.10
CA LEU A 143 -0.61 -17.10 26.84
C LEU A 143 -1.80 -17.92 27.36
N ASP A 144 -1.80 -19.23 27.13
CA ASP A 144 -2.85 -20.16 27.55
C ASP A 144 -2.97 -20.16 29.09
N ASN A 145 -1.83 -20.22 29.79
CA ASN A 145 -1.78 -20.14 31.24
C ASN A 145 -2.23 -18.78 31.76
N ALA A 146 -1.77 -17.67 31.15
CA ALA A 146 -2.15 -16.33 31.57
C ALA A 146 -3.68 -16.10 31.39
N LEU A 147 -4.24 -16.47 30.24
CA LEU A 147 -5.68 -16.37 29.97
C LEU A 147 -6.51 -17.21 30.93
N THR A 148 -6.05 -18.41 31.26
CA THR A 148 -6.73 -19.30 32.21
C THR A 148 -6.74 -18.71 33.63
N ARG A 149 -5.68 -18.02 34.03
CA ARG A 149 -5.59 -17.38 35.36
C ARG A 149 -6.39 -16.09 35.46
N VAL A 150 -6.31 -15.27 34.44
CA VAL A 150 -7.03 -13.99 34.39
C VAL A 150 -8.53 -14.22 34.25
N ALA A 151 -8.94 -15.16 33.38
CA ALA A 151 -10.33 -15.46 33.04
C ALA A 151 -11.19 -14.18 32.84
N PRO A 152 -11.03 -13.46 31.71
CA PRO A 152 -11.71 -12.19 31.49
C PRO A 152 -13.25 -12.32 31.50
N SER A 153 -13.77 -13.40 30.91
CA SER A 153 -15.19 -13.70 30.85
C SER A 153 -15.44 -15.21 30.84
N ALA A 154 -16.68 -15.64 31.09
CA ALA A 154 -17.07 -17.05 31.07
C ALA A 154 -16.95 -17.70 29.68
N GLU A 155 -17.22 -16.96 28.61
CA GLU A 155 -17.13 -17.45 27.21
C GLU A 155 -15.71 -17.35 26.65
N ASN A 156 -14.91 -16.39 27.14
CA ASN A 156 -13.50 -16.14 26.79
C ASN A 156 -13.16 -16.42 25.31
N PRO A 157 -13.67 -15.58 24.38
CA PRO A 157 -13.42 -15.75 22.94
C PRO A 157 -11.93 -15.72 22.59
N THR A 158 -11.11 -15.03 23.38
CA THR A 158 -9.64 -14.98 23.21
C THR A 158 -9.00 -16.33 23.47
N ALA A 159 -9.38 -17.04 24.55
CA ALA A 159 -8.91 -18.40 24.82
C ALA A 159 -9.40 -19.40 23.76
N THR A 160 -10.65 -19.25 23.28
CA THR A 160 -11.19 -20.08 22.19
C THR A 160 -10.36 -19.91 20.92
N THR A 161 -10.01 -18.67 20.56
CA THR A 161 -9.17 -18.36 19.40
C THR A 161 -7.75 -18.91 19.57
N LEU A 162 -7.14 -18.75 20.75
CA LEU A 162 -5.82 -19.29 21.04
C LEU A 162 -5.78 -20.82 20.89
N ARG A 163 -6.79 -21.51 21.44
CA ARG A 163 -6.92 -22.96 21.33
C ARG A 163 -7.07 -23.41 19.87
N LEU A 164 -7.90 -22.71 19.09
CA LEU A 164 -8.04 -22.97 17.66
C LEU A 164 -6.68 -22.87 16.93
N LEU A 165 -5.88 -21.84 17.23
CA LEU A 165 -4.56 -21.65 16.63
C LEU A 165 -3.57 -22.74 17.06
N LYS A 166 -3.55 -23.08 18.36
CA LYS A 166 -2.71 -24.14 18.95
C LYS A 166 -3.03 -25.50 18.32
N ASP A 167 -4.31 -25.87 18.24
CA ASP A 167 -4.77 -27.13 17.65
C ASP A 167 -4.46 -27.22 16.14
N ASN A 168 -4.31 -26.06 15.48
CA ASN A 168 -3.91 -25.97 14.08
C ASN A 168 -2.40 -25.75 13.87
N GLY A 169 -1.58 -25.99 14.90
CA GLY A 169 -0.12 -26.05 14.80
C GLY A 169 0.56 -24.68 14.67
N VAL A 170 -0.06 -23.62 15.19
CA VAL A 170 0.64 -22.34 15.40
C VAL A 170 1.64 -22.52 16.55
N LYS A 171 2.91 -22.25 16.27
CA LYS A 171 3.99 -22.22 17.27
C LYS A 171 4.59 -20.82 17.31
N LEU A 172 4.60 -20.21 18.48
CA LEU A 172 5.20 -18.90 18.72
C LEU A 172 6.28 -19.04 19.78
N SER A 173 7.46 -18.48 19.52
CA SER A 173 8.53 -18.45 20.50
C SER A 173 8.52 -17.17 21.31
N HIS A 174 8.84 -17.29 22.60
CA HIS A 174 9.07 -16.16 23.48
C HIS A 174 10.40 -15.47 23.11
N THR A 175 10.40 -14.14 23.07
CA THR A 175 11.60 -13.34 22.74
C THR A 175 12.39 -13.02 24.00
N LYS A 176 13.70 -13.31 24.02
CA LYS A 176 14.56 -13.02 25.18
C LYS A 176 14.51 -11.55 25.57
N THR A 177 14.48 -11.29 26.88
CA THR A 177 14.53 -9.94 27.45
C THR A 177 15.93 -9.30 27.36
N ASP A 178 16.98 -10.10 27.20
CA ASP A 178 18.33 -9.65 26.85
C ASP A 178 18.77 -10.29 25.53
N ILE A 179 18.59 -9.55 24.44
CA ILE A 179 19.01 -9.94 23.10
C ILE A 179 20.44 -9.44 22.94
N GLY A 180 21.42 -10.25 23.37
CA GLY A 180 22.84 -9.87 23.41
C GLY A 180 23.42 -9.29 22.11
N MET A 181 24.71 -8.90 22.16
CA MET A 181 25.43 -8.27 21.03
C MET A 181 24.85 -6.91 20.60
N GLY A 182 24.24 -6.16 21.51
CA GLY A 182 23.76 -4.79 21.28
C GLY A 182 22.49 -4.68 20.44
N GLN A 183 21.78 -5.78 20.20
CA GLN A 183 20.49 -5.76 19.54
C GLN A 183 19.39 -5.36 20.52
N ARG A 184 18.34 -4.70 20.01
CA ARG A 184 17.26 -4.18 20.87
C ARG A 184 15.93 -4.89 20.69
N ARG A 185 15.80 -5.68 19.61
CA ARG A 185 14.56 -6.36 19.20
C ARG A 185 14.86 -7.56 18.34
N ASP A 186 13.84 -8.40 18.15
CA ASP A 186 13.85 -9.36 17.06
C ASP A 186 13.40 -8.71 15.75
N ALA A 187 14.31 -8.64 14.78
CA ALA A 187 14.07 -8.04 13.49
C ALA A 187 13.55 -8.97 12.41
N ASN A 188 13.60 -10.27 12.65
CA ASN A 188 13.13 -11.27 11.70
C ASN A 188 11.80 -11.90 12.13
N GLU A 189 11.25 -11.48 13.27
CA GLU A 189 9.97 -11.93 13.80
C GLU A 189 8.81 -11.15 13.16
N ASP A 190 7.94 -11.88 12.47
CA ASP A 190 6.81 -11.35 11.69
C ASP A 190 5.61 -10.94 12.53
N HIS A 191 5.63 -11.31 13.81
CA HIS A 191 4.54 -11.06 14.73
C HIS A 191 5.00 -10.32 15.98
N GLY A 192 6.18 -9.67 15.95
CA GLY A 192 6.82 -9.11 17.14
C GLY A 192 5.93 -8.13 17.91
N LEU A 193 5.34 -7.16 17.21
CA LEU A 193 4.46 -6.16 17.83
C LEU A 193 3.10 -6.75 18.20
N SER A 194 2.58 -7.68 17.41
CA SER A 194 1.30 -8.36 17.73
C SER A 194 1.43 -9.22 19.00
N LYS A 195 2.55 -9.94 19.16
CA LYS A 195 2.88 -10.67 20.39
C LYS A 195 3.03 -9.72 21.58
N ALA A 196 3.71 -8.59 21.38
CA ALA A 196 3.90 -7.60 22.44
C ALA A 196 2.58 -6.96 22.88
N ARG A 197 1.68 -6.66 21.93
CA ARG A 197 0.33 -6.15 22.21
C ARG A 197 -0.48 -7.18 23.00
N LEU A 198 -0.47 -8.42 22.57
CA LEU A 198 -1.15 -9.50 23.28
C LEU A 198 -0.62 -9.68 24.72
N ALA A 199 0.70 -9.65 24.91
CA ALA A 199 1.30 -9.68 26.24
C ALA A 199 0.87 -8.48 27.09
N LEU A 200 0.89 -7.26 26.53
CA LEU A 200 0.44 -6.04 27.19
C LEU A 200 -1.05 -6.12 27.61
N ASP A 201 -1.92 -6.58 26.71
CA ASP A 201 -3.36 -6.68 26.99
C ASP A 201 -3.63 -7.67 28.15
N LEU A 202 -2.95 -8.82 28.17
CA LEU A 202 -3.09 -9.81 29.25
C LEU A 202 -2.50 -9.35 30.58
N VAL A 203 -1.34 -8.69 30.56
CA VAL A 203 -0.75 -8.07 31.76
C VAL A 203 -1.70 -7.02 32.33
N THR A 204 -2.27 -6.18 31.47
CA THR A 204 -3.22 -5.14 31.89
C THR A 204 -4.51 -5.74 32.44
N LEU A 205 -5.01 -6.83 31.86
CA LEU A 205 -6.16 -7.56 32.42
C LEU A 205 -5.86 -8.16 33.80
N ASN A 206 -4.64 -8.66 34.02
CA ASN A 206 -4.21 -9.14 35.33
C ASN A 206 -4.17 -7.98 36.36
N ASP A 207 -3.62 -6.82 35.97
CA ASP A 207 -3.57 -5.63 36.82
C ASP A 207 -4.97 -5.09 37.13
N LEU A 208 -5.89 -5.14 36.15
CA LEU A 208 -7.31 -4.83 36.34
C LEU A 208 -7.96 -5.81 37.33
N GLY A 209 -7.64 -7.10 37.25
CA GLY A 209 -8.08 -8.11 38.20
C GLY A 209 -7.62 -7.84 39.64
N ALA A 210 -6.40 -7.33 39.80
CA ALA A 210 -5.87 -6.89 41.09
C ALA A 210 -6.59 -5.62 41.60
N LEU A 211 -6.91 -4.67 40.71
CA LEU A 211 -7.70 -3.48 41.05
C LEU A 211 -9.12 -3.86 41.49
N ILE A 212 -9.79 -4.77 40.77
CA ILE A 212 -11.10 -5.31 41.16
C ILE A 212 -11.01 -5.96 42.55
N GLY A 213 -9.93 -6.69 42.84
CA GLY A 213 -9.69 -7.25 44.18
C GLY A 213 -9.64 -6.19 45.29
N LYS A 214 -9.07 -5.01 45.02
CA LYS A 214 -9.10 -3.88 45.97
C LYS A 214 -10.51 -3.31 46.12
N VAL A 215 -11.27 -3.22 45.03
CA VAL A 215 -12.65 -2.72 45.02
C VAL A 215 -13.57 -3.68 45.79
N GLU A 216 -13.39 -4.99 45.67
CA GLU A 216 -14.13 -6.01 46.43
C GLU A 216 -13.91 -5.91 47.94
N LEU A 217 -12.75 -5.38 48.37
CA LEU A 217 -12.38 -5.18 49.77
C LEU A 217 -12.76 -3.80 50.33
N LEU A 218 -13.48 -2.97 49.55
CA LEU A 218 -13.95 -1.65 50.00
C LEU A 218 -14.86 -1.78 51.22
N ALA A 219 -14.42 -1.19 52.33
CA ALA A 219 -15.22 -1.08 53.56
C ALA A 219 -15.90 0.31 53.72
N ARG A 220 -15.50 1.33 52.94
CA ARG A 220 -16.01 2.72 53.04
C ARG A 220 -16.10 3.39 51.66
N SER A 221 -17.15 4.19 51.43
CA SER A 221 -17.37 4.92 50.17
C SER A 221 -16.35 6.04 49.89
N SER A 222 -15.61 6.50 50.91
CA SER A 222 -14.61 7.58 50.77
C SER A 222 -13.40 7.23 49.89
N ASP A 223 -13.14 5.93 49.63
CA ASP A 223 -12.00 5.46 48.83
C ASP A 223 -12.34 5.30 47.33
N LEU A 224 -13.60 5.50 46.94
CA LEU A 224 -14.06 5.41 45.55
C LEU A 224 -13.31 6.37 44.60
N PRO A 225 -13.11 7.67 44.92
CA PRO A 225 -12.39 8.58 44.03
C PRO A 225 -10.93 8.17 43.80
N ARG A 226 -10.29 7.55 44.80
CA ARG A 226 -8.92 7.04 44.67
C ARG A 226 -8.87 5.85 43.73
N LEU A 227 -9.78 4.89 43.87
CA LEU A 227 -9.84 3.71 43.00
C LEU A 227 -10.23 4.09 41.57
N GLN A 228 -11.09 5.09 41.41
CA GLN A 228 -11.39 5.71 40.13
C GLN A 228 -10.12 6.30 39.49
N ALA A 229 -9.31 7.06 40.26
CA ALA A 229 -8.04 7.59 39.76
C ALA A 229 -7.02 6.48 39.43
N GLU A 230 -6.97 5.39 40.21
CA GLU A 230 -6.14 4.21 39.91
C GLU A 230 -6.60 3.54 38.59
N LEU A 231 -7.91 3.42 38.34
CA LEU A 231 -8.46 2.92 37.07
C LEU A 231 -8.10 3.84 35.90
N THR A 232 -8.35 5.14 36.03
CA THR A 232 -8.01 6.14 35.00
C THR A 232 -6.51 6.10 34.68
N SER A 233 -5.64 6.01 35.70
CA SER A 233 -4.19 5.89 35.50
C SER A 233 -3.79 4.57 34.83
N LEU A 234 -4.47 3.46 35.12
CA LEU A 234 -4.22 2.19 34.43
C LEU A 234 -4.65 2.27 32.96
N ARG A 235 -5.86 2.77 32.70
CA ARG A 235 -6.47 2.88 31.36
C ARG A 235 -5.76 3.89 30.47
N ASP A 236 -5.62 5.13 30.93
CA ASP A 236 -5.21 6.23 30.06
C ASP A 236 -3.69 6.39 30.00
N VAL A 237 -2.99 6.19 31.13
CA VAL A 237 -1.53 6.40 31.21
C VAL A 237 -0.76 5.11 31.01
N THR A 238 -1.04 4.07 31.79
CA THR A 238 -0.23 2.83 31.75
C THR A 238 -0.47 2.04 30.46
N TYR A 239 -1.74 1.94 30.06
CA TYR A 239 -2.17 1.26 28.85
C TYR A 239 -2.27 2.20 27.65
N GLY A 240 -3.03 3.29 27.77
CA GLY A 240 -3.34 4.24 26.70
C GLY A 240 -2.11 4.90 26.07
N GLU A 241 -1.18 5.39 26.89
CA GLU A 241 0.08 6.00 26.42
C GLU A 241 1.20 5.00 26.13
N ASN A 242 0.94 3.68 26.25
CA ASN A 242 1.97 2.68 25.98
C ASN A 242 2.35 2.69 24.49
N PRO A 243 3.65 2.85 24.13
CA PRO A 243 4.08 2.86 22.74
C PRO A 243 3.68 1.62 21.96
N VAL A 244 3.64 0.43 22.60
CA VAL A 244 3.21 -0.82 21.96
C VAL A 244 1.74 -0.71 21.55
N LYS A 245 0.88 -0.19 22.42
CA LYS A 245 -0.53 0.05 22.11
C LYS A 245 -0.66 1.03 20.94
N GLN A 246 -0.02 2.19 21.04
CA GLN A 246 -0.09 3.25 20.02
C GLN A 246 0.29 2.74 18.62
N VAL A 247 1.43 2.04 18.47
CA VAL A 247 1.86 1.55 17.15
C VAL A 247 1.03 0.38 16.64
N THR A 248 0.49 -0.45 17.54
CA THR A 248 -0.39 -1.56 17.10
C THR A 248 -1.80 -1.08 16.76
N ASP A 249 -2.29 -0.02 17.41
CA ASP A 249 -3.52 0.69 17.01
C ASP A 249 -3.38 1.33 15.63
N MET A 250 -2.16 1.75 15.24
CA MET A 250 -1.85 2.18 13.86
C MET A 250 -1.85 1.04 12.83
N GLY A 251 -2.01 -0.22 13.27
CA GLY A 251 -2.03 -1.41 12.42
C GLY A 251 -0.69 -2.12 12.25
N PHE A 252 0.40 -1.64 12.87
CA PHE A 252 1.71 -2.29 12.75
C PHE A 252 1.73 -3.63 13.50
N THR A 253 1.97 -4.72 12.76
CA THR A 253 2.05 -6.07 13.34
C THR A 253 3.47 -6.54 13.64
N ASP A 254 4.46 -5.89 13.01
CA ASP A 254 5.88 -6.21 13.14
C ASP A 254 6.79 -4.97 13.13
N ASN A 255 7.97 -5.14 13.70
CA ASN A 255 8.95 -4.06 13.83
C ASN A 255 9.60 -3.64 12.51
N ALA A 256 9.64 -4.51 11.49
CA ALA A 256 10.29 -4.19 10.21
C ALA A 256 9.42 -3.24 9.36
N ALA A 257 8.10 -3.40 9.40
CA ALA A 257 7.11 -2.50 8.82
C ALA A 257 7.13 -1.13 9.51
N LEU A 258 7.09 -1.09 10.84
CA LEU A 258 7.16 0.15 11.62
C LEU A 258 8.47 0.92 11.34
N GLU A 259 9.61 0.23 11.36
CA GLU A 259 10.88 0.87 11.00
C GLU A 259 10.91 1.37 9.54
N GLY A 260 10.17 0.71 8.65
CA GLY A 260 9.97 1.17 7.27
C GLY A 260 9.25 2.49 7.19
N ALA A 261 8.13 2.61 7.89
CA ALA A 261 7.38 3.86 8.00
C ALA A 261 8.21 4.96 8.68
N TYR A 262 8.86 4.64 9.80
CA TYR A 262 9.76 5.55 10.52
C TYR A 262 10.87 6.09 9.61
N ASP A 263 11.52 5.20 8.83
CA ASP A 263 12.56 5.60 7.89
C ASP A 263 12.03 6.47 6.76
N ALA A 264 10.83 6.20 6.26
CA ALA A 264 10.22 6.98 5.19
C ALA A 264 9.93 8.41 5.65
N VAL A 265 9.24 8.57 6.78
CA VAL A 265 8.97 9.87 7.41
C VAL A 265 10.29 10.60 7.69
N LYS A 266 11.28 9.91 8.28
CA LYS A 266 12.59 10.49 8.57
C LYS A 266 13.32 10.94 7.30
N ALA A 267 13.24 10.16 6.23
CA ALA A 267 13.90 10.49 4.97
C ALA A 267 13.30 11.75 4.35
N PHE A 268 11.97 11.88 4.31
CA PHE A 268 11.31 13.06 3.77
C PHE A 268 11.45 14.29 4.66
N SER A 269 11.32 14.16 5.99
CA SER A 269 11.55 15.29 6.89
C SER A 269 12.99 15.82 6.79
N ASN A 270 13.99 14.95 6.76
CA ASN A 270 15.38 15.40 6.56
C ASN A 270 15.62 15.98 5.15
N ALA A 271 14.90 15.46 4.15
CA ALA A 271 15.00 15.95 2.79
C ALA A 271 14.43 17.36 2.68
N LEU A 272 13.22 17.58 3.18
CA LEU A 272 12.49 18.85 3.10
C LEU A 272 13.00 19.90 4.11
N LYS A 273 13.64 19.49 5.20
CA LYS A 273 14.30 20.43 6.13
C LYS A 273 15.52 21.12 5.52
N LYS A 274 16.22 20.45 4.62
CA LYS A 274 17.52 20.89 4.10
C LYS A 274 17.35 21.48 2.71
N SER A 275 17.65 22.77 2.58
CA SER A 275 17.54 23.48 1.30
C SER A 275 18.52 22.98 0.23
N ASP A 276 19.67 22.45 0.64
CA ASP A 276 20.71 21.88 -0.23
C ASP A 276 20.46 20.40 -0.56
N HIS A 277 19.42 19.78 0.01
CA HIS A 277 19.12 18.39 -0.27
C HIS A 277 18.54 18.23 -1.68
N ALA A 278 18.98 17.21 -2.42
CA ALA A 278 18.57 16.99 -3.81
C ALA A 278 17.05 16.93 -4.03
N VAL A 279 16.28 16.43 -3.06
CA VAL A 279 14.82 16.46 -3.12
C VAL A 279 14.30 17.90 -3.09
N SER A 280 14.75 18.72 -2.14
CA SER A 280 14.35 20.13 -2.05
C SER A 280 14.78 20.93 -3.25
N VAL A 281 16.00 20.69 -3.77
CA VAL A 281 16.50 21.35 -4.98
C VAL A 281 15.64 20.98 -6.20
N ASN A 282 15.39 19.68 -6.42
CA ASN A 282 14.59 19.24 -7.56
C ASN A 282 13.12 19.66 -7.43
N MET A 283 12.56 19.61 -6.22
CA MET A 283 11.19 20.08 -5.98
C MET A 283 11.09 21.58 -6.24
N ARG A 284 12.03 22.40 -5.74
CA ARG A 284 12.09 23.84 -6.04
C ARG A 284 12.19 24.13 -7.53
N ALA A 285 13.06 23.41 -8.24
CA ALA A 285 13.18 23.54 -9.69
C ALA A 285 11.88 23.17 -10.42
N ALA A 286 11.20 22.11 -9.97
CA ALA A 286 9.96 21.64 -10.58
C ALA A 286 8.74 22.52 -10.25
N THR A 287 8.69 23.12 -9.06
CA THR A 287 7.60 24.00 -8.62
C THR A 287 7.84 25.48 -8.92
N GLY A 288 9.05 25.85 -9.35
CA GLY A 288 9.46 27.24 -9.54
C GLY A 288 9.73 28.01 -8.25
N SER A 289 9.79 27.34 -7.10
CA SER A 289 10.01 27.96 -5.79
C SER A 289 11.48 28.40 -5.61
N GLN A 290 11.71 29.62 -5.14
CA GLN A 290 13.05 30.20 -4.96
C GLN A 290 13.74 29.67 -3.71
N ASP A 291 12.99 29.51 -2.62
CA ASP A 291 13.52 29.08 -1.33
C ASP A 291 12.67 27.99 -0.66
N GLN A 292 13.10 27.57 0.53
CA GLN A 292 12.47 26.48 1.27
C GLN A 292 11.12 26.88 1.87
N SER A 293 10.92 28.17 2.19
CA SER A 293 9.64 28.69 2.69
C SER A 293 8.61 28.69 1.56
N GLU A 294 8.99 29.22 0.40
CA GLU A 294 8.15 29.23 -0.78
C GLU A 294 7.84 27.80 -1.25
N LEU A 295 8.79 26.85 -1.13
CA LEU A 295 8.50 25.44 -1.41
C LEU A 295 7.48 24.85 -0.43
N ALA A 296 7.54 25.21 0.86
CA ALA A 296 6.57 24.78 1.87
C ALA A 296 5.18 25.33 1.55
N ASP A 297 5.08 26.63 1.24
CA ASP A 297 3.83 27.29 0.88
C ASP A 297 3.25 26.74 -0.42
N THR A 298 4.08 26.46 -1.42
CA THR A 298 3.65 25.80 -2.66
C THR A 298 3.16 24.38 -2.37
N LEU A 299 3.80 23.61 -1.47
CA LEU A 299 3.30 22.29 -1.09
C LEU A 299 1.95 22.37 -0.36
N LYS A 300 1.78 23.30 0.59
CA LYS A 300 0.49 23.56 1.24
C LYS A 300 -0.60 23.87 0.23
N ALA A 301 -0.31 24.77 -0.71
CA ALA A 301 -1.24 25.12 -1.78
C ALA A 301 -1.54 23.92 -2.68
N MET A 302 -0.54 23.12 -3.06
CA MET A 302 -0.74 21.92 -3.86
C MET A 302 -1.63 20.88 -3.17
N LEU A 303 -1.44 20.64 -1.87
CA LEU A 303 -2.28 19.70 -1.09
C LEU A 303 -3.72 20.21 -0.96
N LYS A 304 -3.91 21.50 -0.65
CA LYS A 304 -5.23 22.13 -0.54
C LYS A 304 -5.96 22.22 -1.88
N ASN A 305 -5.23 22.30 -2.99
CA ASN A 305 -5.78 22.35 -4.34
C ASN A 305 -6.01 20.96 -4.97
N LEU A 306 -5.80 19.86 -4.22
CA LEU A 306 -6.29 18.55 -4.64
C LEU A 306 -7.81 18.56 -4.48
N GLU A 307 -8.55 18.74 -5.58
CA GLU A 307 -9.99 18.95 -5.52
C GLU A 307 -10.79 17.66 -5.73
N HIS A 308 -10.27 16.73 -6.54
CA HIS A 308 -10.96 15.48 -6.85
C HIS A 308 -10.28 14.29 -6.16
N GLY A 309 -11.07 13.37 -5.62
CA GLY A 309 -10.57 12.16 -4.92
C GLY A 309 -9.76 11.16 -5.75
N ASP A 310 -9.41 11.49 -6.99
CA ASP A 310 -8.48 10.73 -7.83
C ASP A 310 -7.24 11.59 -8.25
N ASP A 311 -7.16 12.86 -7.80
CA ASP A 311 -5.98 13.72 -7.99
C ASP A 311 -4.85 13.25 -7.07
N GLU A 312 -3.66 13.09 -7.64
CA GLU A 312 -2.50 12.52 -6.94
C GLU A 312 -1.27 13.40 -7.16
N ILE A 313 -0.59 13.74 -6.06
CA ILE A 313 0.78 14.27 -6.09
C ILE A 313 1.70 13.20 -5.56
N GLY A 314 2.74 12.85 -6.31
CA GLY A 314 3.74 11.86 -5.92
C GLY A 314 5.16 12.41 -6.00
N VAL A 315 5.93 12.26 -4.92
CA VAL A 315 7.37 12.53 -4.85
C VAL A 315 8.09 11.23 -4.54
N GLN A 316 9.05 10.85 -5.38
CA GLN A 316 9.88 9.67 -5.17
C GLN A 316 11.34 10.07 -4.99
N ARG A 317 12.01 9.43 -4.03
CA ARG A 317 13.46 9.52 -3.81
C ARG A 317 14.08 8.12 -3.87
N SER A 318 15.02 7.88 -4.77
CA SER A 318 15.67 6.57 -4.95
C SER A 318 17.16 6.60 -4.60
N TYR A 319 17.63 5.61 -3.86
CA TYR A 319 19.04 5.34 -3.58
C TYR A 319 19.35 3.91 -3.96
N GLY A 320 20.49 3.61 -4.57
CA GLY A 320 20.77 2.22 -4.91
C GLY A 320 22.22 1.93 -5.21
N LEU A 321 22.46 0.64 -5.34
CA LEU A 321 23.74 0.02 -5.59
C LEU A 321 23.58 -0.88 -6.81
N ASN A 322 24.34 -0.65 -7.87
CA ASN A 322 24.40 -1.57 -9.00
C ASN A 322 25.77 -2.23 -9.06
N LEU A 323 25.76 -3.56 -9.16
CA LEU A 323 26.90 -4.41 -9.43
C LEU A 323 26.79 -4.88 -10.88
N THR A 324 27.87 -4.74 -11.64
CA THR A 324 27.90 -5.16 -13.06
C THR A 324 29.16 -5.95 -13.34
N SER A 325 29.06 -6.98 -14.18
CA SER A 325 30.22 -7.75 -14.60
C SER A 325 31.12 -6.92 -15.54
N PRO A 326 32.45 -7.06 -15.48
CA PRO A 326 33.33 -6.48 -16.48
C PRO A 326 33.01 -7.06 -17.87
N PHE A 327 33.23 -6.27 -18.93
CA PHE A 327 33.08 -6.75 -20.31
C PHE A 327 34.28 -7.63 -20.66
N ALA A 328 34.03 -8.89 -21.03
CA ALA A 328 35.04 -9.79 -21.54
C ALA A 328 34.91 -9.92 -23.07
N VAL A 329 35.89 -9.41 -23.81
CA VAL A 329 35.97 -9.56 -25.26
C VAL A 329 36.66 -10.89 -25.55
N LEU A 330 35.89 -11.88 -26.03
CA LEU A 330 36.43 -13.17 -26.48
C LEU A 330 37.40 -12.94 -27.65
N ALA A 331 38.49 -13.72 -27.69
CA ALA A 331 39.45 -13.67 -28.78
C ALA A 331 38.73 -13.75 -30.15
N ASP A 332 39.15 -12.91 -31.08
CA ASP A 332 38.64 -12.78 -32.45
C ASP A 332 37.22 -12.20 -32.65
N LYS A 333 36.54 -11.74 -31.59
CA LYS A 333 35.18 -11.15 -31.68
C LYS A 333 35.07 -9.75 -31.09
N SER A 334 35.81 -8.80 -31.67
CA SER A 334 35.82 -7.37 -31.31
C SER A 334 34.50 -6.62 -31.50
N THR A 335 33.51 -7.24 -32.18
CA THR A 335 32.16 -6.68 -32.38
C THR A 335 31.08 -7.40 -31.58
N GLY A 336 31.45 -8.44 -30.81
CA GLY A 336 30.54 -9.25 -29.99
C GLY A 336 30.26 -10.64 -30.57
N PRO A 337 29.43 -11.46 -29.91
CA PRO A 337 28.64 -11.13 -28.71
C PRO A 337 29.47 -11.13 -27.42
N TRP A 338 29.14 -10.22 -26.49
CA TRP A 338 29.70 -10.15 -25.15
C TRP A 338 28.65 -10.47 -24.11
N PRO A 339 28.91 -11.38 -23.17
CA PRO A 339 28.01 -11.63 -22.06
C PRO A 339 28.00 -10.42 -21.11
N THR A 340 26.83 -10.10 -20.60
CA THR A 340 26.64 -9.07 -19.56
C THR A 340 25.80 -9.66 -18.44
N ALA A 341 26.20 -9.42 -17.20
CA ALA A 341 25.40 -9.70 -16.03
C ALA A 341 25.39 -8.50 -15.09
N GLY A 342 24.24 -8.25 -14.46
CA GLY A 342 24.06 -7.16 -13.53
C GLY A 342 23.17 -7.57 -12.37
N ALA A 343 23.45 -7.01 -11.20
CA ALA A 343 22.57 -7.10 -10.04
C ALA A 343 22.43 -5.71 -9.43
N THR A 344 21.19 -5.25 -9.25
CA THR A 344 20.89 -3.96 -8.65
C THR A 344 20.11 -4.15 -7.36
N GLY A 345 20.49 -3.43 -6.32
CA GLY A 345 19.71 -3.24 -5.10
C GLY A 345 19.39 -1.76 -4.91
N ASN A 346 18.11 -1.42 -5.03
CA ASN A 346 17.57 -0.08 -4.84
C ASN A 346 16.75 0.00 -3.54
N ARG A 347 16.75 1.18 -2.95
CA ARG A 347 15.92 1.59 -1.83
C ARG A 347 15.29 2.93 -2.19
N ASN A 348 13.98 2.95 -2.33
CA ASN A 348 13.22 4.16 -2.62
C ASN A 348 12.43 4.60 -1.39
N TYR A 349 12.12 5.88 -1.33
CA TYR A 349 11.15 6.49 -0.45
C TYR A 349 10.11 7.18 -1.33
N LEU A 350 8.83 7.00 -1.01
CA LEU A 350 7.71 7.59 -1.73
C LEU A 350 6.86 8.42 -0.77
N PHE A 351 6.59 9.65 -1.15
CA PHE A 351 5.58 10.52 -0.59
C PHE A 351 4.50 10.64 -1.65
N SER A 352 3.25 10.35 -1.33
CA SER A 352 2.13 10.65 -2.21
C SER A 352 0.97 11.22 -1.42
N ALA A 353 0.14 12.04 -2.07
CA ALA A 353 -1.04 12.66 -1.49
C ALA A 353 -2.21 12.50 -2.46
N GLU A 354 -3.36 12.06 -1.93
CA GLU A 354 -4.62 11.95 -2.66
C GLU A 354 -5.72 12.71 -1.90
N ARG A 355 -6.67 13.35 -2.59
CA ARG A 355 -7.80 14.02 -1.93
C ARG A 355 -8.75 13.00 -1.30
N CYS A 356 -9.18 13.25 -0.05
CA CYS A 356 -10.25 12.51 0.60
C CYS A 356 -11.35 13.46 1.12
N GLU A 357 -12.41 12.91 1.71
CA GLU A 357 -13.51 13.71 2.28
C GLU A 357 -13.01 14.49 3.51
N GLY A 358 -12.94 15.82 3.39
CA GLY A 358 -12.52 16.71 4.49
C GLY A 358 -11.00 16.79 4.75
N GLY A 359 -10.16 16.25 3.85
CA GLY A 359 -8.71 16.29 4.01
C GLY A 359 -7.90 15.68 2.87
N VAL A 360 -6.64 15.37 3.13
CA VAL A 360 -5.77 14.63 2.20
C VAL A 360 -5.31 13.33 2.83
N THR A 361 -5.36 12.24 2.05
CA THR A 361 -4.75 10.97 2.41
C THR A 361 -3.29 11.00 1.97
N LEU A 362 -2.37 10.86 2.91
CA LEU A 362 -0.94 10.86 2.67
C LEU A 362 -0.38 9.43 2.72
N TYR A 363 0.51 9.14 1.80
CA TYR A 363 1.22 7.87 1.67
C TYR A 363 2.70 8.09 1.88
N LEU A 364 3.26 7.52 2.95
CA LEU A 364 4.69 7.52 3.23
C LEU A 364 5.23 6.10 3.17
N MET A 365 5.99 5.80 2.13
CA MET A 365 6.46 4.45 1.85
C MET A 365 7.97 4.37 1.71
N ARG A 366 8.52 3.22 2.11
CA ARG A 366 9.84 2.74 1.76
C ARG A 366 9.69 1.57 0.79
N GLU A 367 10.37 1.62 -0.35
CA GLU A 367 10.51 0.51 -1.27
C GLU A 367 11.92 -0.07 -1.17
N ALA A 368 12.05 -1.38 -1.07
CA ALA A 368 13.27 -2.10 -1.38
C ALA A 368 13.04 -2.84 -2.69
N ALA A 369 13.86 -2.57 -3.71
CA ALA A 369 13.77 -3.19 -5.02
C ALA A 369 15.10 -3.86 -5.36
N GLY A 370 15.06 -5.10 -5.82
CA GLY A 370 16.22 -5.81 -6.34
C GLY A 370 15.95 -6.25 -7.77
N ASN A 371 16.96 -6.23 -8.63
CA ASN A 371 16.89 -6.92 -9.90
C ASN A 371 18.19 -7.67 -10.20
N ILE A 372 18.06 -8.71 -10.99
CA ILE A 372 19.17 -9.44 -11.58
C ILE A 372 18.89 -9.47 -13.08
N SER A 373 19.91 -9.15 -13.87
CA SER A 373 19.85 -9.14 -15.32
C SER A 373 21.00 -9.94 -15.91
N GLY A 374 20.72 -10.56 -17.05
CA GLY A 374 21.70 -11.31 -17.85
C GLY A 374 21.38 -11.10 -19.32
N GLY A 375 22.40 -10.89 -20.14
CA GLY A 375 22.21 -10.53 -21.54
C GLY A 375 23.44 -10.77 -22.39
N VAL A 376 23.26 -10.54 -23.68
CA VAL A 376 24.34 -10.55 -24.67
C VAL A 376 24.25 -9.28 -25.50
N GLY A 377 25.38 -8.60 -25.67
CA GLY A 377 25.47 -7.36 -26.46
C GLY A 377 26.52 -7.45 -27.56
N GLY A 378 26.37 -6.62 -28.58
CA GLY A 378 27.29 -6.47 -29.71
C GLY A 378 27.35 -5.02 -30.16
N GLY A 379 28.36 -4.67 -30.94
CA GLY A 379 28.45 -3.32 -31.51
C GLY A 379 29.70 -3.09 -32.33
N LYS A 380 29.59 -2.20 -33.31
CA LYS A 380 30.67 -1.86 -34.25
C LYS A 380 30.96 -0.36 -34.17
N ASP A 381 32.24 -0.03 -34.03
CA ASP A 381 32.74 1.34 -34.15
C ASP A 381 32.91 1.67 -35.65
N TYR A 382 32.31 2.77 -36.09
CA TYR A 382 32.35 3.25 -37.48
C TYR A 382 33.30 4.44 -37.64
N TRP A 383 33.39 5.32 -36.64
CA TRP A 383 34.49 6.29 -36.52
C TRP A 383 35.50 5.74 -35.52
N PRO A 384 36.81 5.65 -35.85
CA PRO A 384 37.52 6.31 -36.96
C PRO A 384 37.64 5.51 -38.26
N GLY A 385 36.94 4.38 -38.40
CA GLY A 385 36.97 3.53 -39.61
C GLY A 385 36.58 4.23 -40.92
N PHE A 386 35.97 5.42 -40.87
CA PHE A 386 35.70 6.27 -42.03
C PHE A 386 36.93 6.95 -42.66
N PHE A 387 38.06 7.02 -41.95
CA PHE A 387 39.26 7.74 -42.39
C PHE A 387 40.45 6.80 -42.58
N ASP A 388 41.42 7.15 -43.41
CA ASP A 388 42.67 6.38 -43.58
C ASP A 388 43.53 6.35 -42.30
N GLU A 389 44.43 5.38 -42.19
CA GLU A 389 45.23 5.12 -40.98
C GLU A 389 46.00 6.33 -40.45
N ASN A 390 46.48 7.20 -41.33
CA ASN A 390 47.28 8.38 -40.97
C ASN A 390 46.46 9.68 -40.91
N HIS A 391 45.14 9.63 -41.05
CA HIS A 391 44.31 10.82 -41.12
C HIS A 391 44.16 11.46 -39.72
N PRO A 392 44.37 12.80 -39.57
CA PRO A 392 44.36 13.47 -38.27
C PRO A 392 43.00 13.41 -37.54
N ALA A 393 41.91 13.14 -38.26
CA ALA A 393 40.59 12.91 -37.68
C ALA A 393 40.45 11.56 -36.93
N ARG A 394 41.43 10.66 -37.02
CA ARG A 394 41.44 9.36 -36.30
C ARG A 394 41.85 9.50 -34.84
N SER A 395 42.88 10.29 -34.57
CA SER A 395 43.38 10.56 -33.22
C SER A 395 44.21 11.83 -33.22
N VAL A 396 44.00 12.68 -32.23
CA VAL A 396 44.79 13.89 -32.02
C VAL A 396 45.76 13.65 -30.87
N ASP A 397 47.05 13.92 -31.11
CA ASP A 397 48.04 13.95 -30.03
C ASP A 397 47.78 15.17 -29.15
N ILE A 398 47.64 14.94 -27.84
CA ILE A 398 47.36 15.99 -26.85
C ILE A 398 48.57 16.22 -25.92
N GLY A 399 49.76 15.73 -26.30
CA GLY A 399 51.01 15.87 -25.54
C GLY A 399 51.18 14.80 -24.46
N ASN A 400 52.39 14.70 -23.90
CA ASN A 400 52.79 13.72 -22.87
C ASN A 400 52.47 12.26 -23.25
N ASN A 401 52.66 11.88 -24.53
CA ASN A 401 52.33 10.57 -25.07
C ASN A 401 50.85 10.16 -24.86
N ARG A 402 49.92 11.11 -24.85
CA ARG A 402 48.47 10.87 -24.70
C ARG A 402 47.73 11.20 -25.99
N LYS A 403 46.63 10.47 -26.24
CA LYS A 403 45.80 10.63 -27.45
C LYS A 403 44.36 10.96 -27.10
N MET A 404 43.76 11.85 -27.88
CA MET A 404 42.31 12.08 -27.95
C MET A 404 41.72 11.35 -29.15
N THR A 405 40.71 10.51 -28.93
CA THR A 405 40.11 9.66 -29.98
C THR A 405 38.59 9.87 -30.09
N PRO A 406 38.11 10.53 -31.15
CA PRO A 406 36.69 10.54 -31.48
C PRO A 406 36.23 9.14 -31.94
N ASN A 407 34.99 8.79 -31.60
CA ASN A 407 34.41 7.48 -31.90
C ASN A 407 32.88 7.61 -32.06
N PHE A 408 32.36 6.94 -33.08
CA PHE A 408 30.94 6.76 -33.35
C PHE A 408 30.67 5.26 -33.44
N ARG A 409 29.77 4.76 -32.61
CA ARG A 409 29.46 3.33 -32.47
C ARG A 409 27.97 3.08 -32.62
N LEU A 410 27.63 2.00 -33.32
CA LEU A 410 26.30 1.42 -33.27
C LEU A 410 26.36 0.09 -32.52
N GLY A 411 25.46 -0.08 -31.55
CA GLY A 411 25.37 -1.28 -30.72
C GLY A 411 23.96 -1.86 -30.69
N GLY A 412 23.88 -3.13 -30.33
CA GLY A 412 22.61 -3.78 -30.01
C GLY A 412 22.78 -4.86 -28.95
N ASP A 413 21.76 -5.07 -28.14
CA ASP A 413 21.77 -6.06 -27.07
C ASP A 413 20.42 -6.76 -26.89
N VAL A 414 20.47 -7.91 -26.22
CA VAL A 414 19.30 -8.62 -25.69
C VAL A 414 19.56 -8.91 -24.22
N THR A 415 18.65 -8.46 -23.36
CA THR A 415 18.79 -8.55 -21.90
C THR A 415 17.52 -9.14 -21.29
N ALA A 416 17.67 -10.17 -20.46
CA ALA A 416 16.63 -10.70 -19.59
C ALA A 416 16.82 -10.15 -18.17
N THR A 417 15.74 -9.66 -17.55
CA THR A 417 15.76 -9.05 -16.22
C THR A 417 14.67 -9.65 -15.35
N ALA A 418 15.03 -10.12 -14.17
CA ALA A 418 14.11 -10.50 -13.10
C ALA A 418 14.21 -9.46 -11.97
N ALA A 419 13.11 -8.81 -11.64
CA ALA A 419 13.04 -7.78 -10.61
C ALA A 419 11.99 -8.11 -9.55
N ALA A 420 12.33 -7.89 -8.29
CA ALA A 420 11.42 -7.99 -7.16
C ALA A 420 11.45 -6.69 -6.35
N SER A 421 10.30 -6.18 -5.96
CA SER A 421 10.22 -5.05 -5.02
C SER A 421 9.23 -5.30 -3.91
N GLN A 422 9.54 -4.76 -2.75
CA GLN A 422 8.71 -4.75 -1.56
C GLN A 422 8.58 -3.30 -1.09
N ARG A 423 7.35 -2.82 -1.00
CA ARG A 423 6.98 -1.53 -0.43
C ARG A 423 6.38 -1.77 0.94
N ALA A 424 6.83 -1.01 1.92
CA ALA A 424 6.25 -0.99 3.25
C ALA A 424 6.13 0.48 3.69
N GLY A 425 5.02 0.85 4.33
CA GLY A 425 4.77 2.23 4.68
C GLY A 425 3.54 2.41 5.54
N VAL A 426 3.13 3.66 5.64
CA VAL A 426 1.94 4.09 6.37
C VAL A 426 1.13 5.04 5.51
N ILE A 427 -0.17 4.95 5.69
CA ILE A 427 -1.18 5.81 5.09
C ILE A 427 -1.91 6.47 6.25
N PHE A 428 -2.22 7.74 6.14
CA PHE A 428 -3.00 8.45 7.15
C PHE A 428 -3.71 9.64 6.54
N ASN A 429 -4.74 10.11 7.21
CA ASN A 429 -5.50 11.29 6.80
C ASN A 429 -5.02 12.52 7.58
N VAL A 430 -4.89 13.63 6.86
CA VAL A 430 -4.68 14.96 7.43
C VAL A 430 -5.89 15.80 7.08
N ALA A 431 -6.59 16.31 8.10
CA ALA A 431 -7.76 17.15 7.90
C ALA A 431 -7.37 18.50 7.26
N ASP A 432 -8.28 19.12 6.51
CA ASP A 432 -8.02 20.35 5.74
C ASP A 432 -7.45 21.50 6.61
N ASP A 433 -7.89 21.60 7.86
CA ASP A 433 -7.43 22.58 8.86
C ASP A 433 -6.08 22.22 9.50
N GLU A 434 -5.65 20.96 9.42
CA GLU A 434 -4.39 20.46 9.96
C GLU A 434 -3.24 20.43 8.92
N ILE A 435 -3.54 20.62 7.62
CA ILE A 435 -2.56 20.55 6.51
C ILE A 435 -1.37 21.49 6.73
N ASP A 436 -1.64 22.74 7.11
CA ASP A 436 -0.57 23.74 7.24
C ASP A 436 0.42 23.35 8.35
N GLY A 437 -0.10 22.99 9.52
CA GLY A 437 0.71 22.56 10.66
C GLY A 437 1.49 21.27 10.36
N PHE A 438 0.90 20.33 9.62
CA PHE A 438 1.59 19.12 9.20
C PHE A 438 2.77 19.42 8.25
N VAL A 439 2.56 20.28 7.25
CA VAL A 439 3.63 20.66 6.30
C VAL A 439 4.73 21.42 7.03
N ASP A 440 4.37 22.32 7.95
CA ASP A 440 5.34 23.05 8.76
C ASP A 440 6.18 22.10 9.62
N ASP A 441 5.56 21.15 10.32
CA ASP A 441 6.26 20.14 11.12
C ASP A 441 7.22 19.29 10.26
N LEU A 442 6.83 18.97 9.03
CA LEU A 442 7.62 18.21 8.07
C LEU A 442 8.88 18.97 7.61
N PHE A 443 8.76 20.27 7.35
CA PHE A 443 9.85 21.16 6.90
C PHE A 443 10.74 21.64 8.05
N GLU A 444 10.19 21.87 9.25
CA GLU A 444 10.99 22.22 10.43
C GLU A 444 11.81 21.03 10.93
N GLY A 445 11.24 19.81 10.83
CA GLY A 445 11.83 18.56 11.29
C GLY A 445 12.23 18.60 12.76
N LYS A 446 11.39 19.23 13.60
CA LYS A 446 11.55 19.29 15.06
C LYS A 446 10.95 18.05 15.74
N LEU A 447 9.86 17.52 15.19
CA LEU A 447 9.24 16.29 15.66
C LEU A 447 10.03 15.07 15.22
N ASN A 448 10.12 14.08 16.11
CA ASN A 448 10.60 12.77 15.70
C ASN A 448 9.55 12.09 14.78
N PRO A 449 9.95 11.14 13.92
CA PRO A 449 9.03 10.51 12.97
C PRO A 449 7.80 9.85 13.61
N LEU A 450 7.92 9.30 14.83
CA LEU A 450 6.80 8.67 15.52
C LEU A 450 5.82 9.71 16.08
N GLN A 451 6.32 10.86 16.54
CA GLN A 451 5.51 11.99 16.99
C GLN A 451 4.71 12.60 15.84
N LEU A 452 5.29 12.68 14.64
CA LEU A 452 4.57 13.14 13.45
C LEU A 452 3.42 12.17 13.10
N LEU A 453 3.66 10.86 13.21
CA LEU A 453 2.61 9.85 13.04
C LEU A 453 1.56 9.94 14.14
N ASN A 454 1.92 10.14 15.41
CA ASN A 454 0.93 10.28 16.48
C ASN A 454 0.00 11.50 16.33
N LYS A 455 0.36 12.51 15.52
CA LYS A 455 -0.48 13.70 15.29
C LYS A 455 -1.60 13.48 14.27
N VAL A 456 -1.49 12.46 13.43
CA VAL A 456 -2.42 12.24 12.31
C VAL A 456 -3.42 11.13 12.64
N LYS A 457 -4.55 11.10 11.92
CA LYS A 457 -5.66 10.18 12.19
C LYS A 457 -5.76 9.10 11.11
N ASP A 458 -6.49 8.03 11.42
CA ASP A 458 -6.82 6.94 10.49
C ASP A 458 -5.60 6.29 9.83
N HIS A 459 -4.69 5.82 10.66
CA HIS A 459 -3.51 5.10 10.19
C HIS A 459 -3.91 3.79 9.55
N GLU A 460 -3.33 3.51 8.39
CA GLU A 460 -3.31 2.18 7.79
C GLU A 460 -1.86 1.82 7.46
N THR A 461 -1.46 0.61 7.84
CA THR A 461 -0.20 0.06 7.36
C THR A 461 -0.33 -0.32 5.90
N TYR A 462 0.72 -0.07 5.11
CA TYR A 462 0.77 -0.39 3.70
C TYR A 462 1.88 -1.40 3.46
N GLU A 463 1.57 -2.53 2.84
CA GLU A 463 2.56 -3.47 2.34
C GLU A 463 2.24 -3.91 0.90
N ALA A 464 3.13 -3.62 -0.05
CA ALA A 464 3.02 -4.13 -1.41
C ALA A 464 4.23 -4.94 -1.82
N ARG A 465 4.01 -5.90 -2.72
CA ARG A 465 5.06 -6.70 -3.34
C ARG A 465 4.81 -6.78 -4.83
N ARG A 466 5.89 -6.70 -5.60
CA ARG A 466 5.86 -6.76 -7.05
C ARG A 466 6.99 -7.64 -7.55
N PHE A 467 6.67 -8.50 -8.50
CA PHE A 467 7.64 -9.25 -9.27
C PHE A 467 7.48 -8.90 -10.75
N ASN A 468 8.57 -8.62 -11.44
CA ASN A 468 8.60 -8.40 -12.88
C ASN A 468 9.64 -9.32 -13.53
N PHE A 469 9.31 -9.85 -14.69
CA PHE A 469 10.26 -10.52 -15.56
C PHE A 469 10.13 -9.94 -16.96
N ASP A 470 11.22 -9.43 -17.50
CA ASP A 470 11.25 -8.74 -18.77
C ASP A 470 12.38 -9.26 -19.66
N ILE A 471 12.13 -9.41 -20.96
CA ILE A 471 13.15 -9.62 -21.99
C ILE A 471 13.09 -8.39 -22.91
N THR A 472 14.20 -7.69 -23.08
CA THR A 472 14.30 -6.47 -23.88
C THR A 472 15.38 -6.60 -24.94
N THR A 473 15.21 -5.92 -26.07
CA THR A 473 16.28 -5.70 -27.03
C THR A 473 16.57 -4.21 -27.15
N GLY A 474 17.84 -3.83 -27.07
CA GLY A 474 18.31 -2.46 -27.17
C GLY A 474 19.08 -2.24 -28.47
N PHE A 475 18.98 -1.03 -29.02
CA PHE A 475 19.83 -0.49 -30.06
C PHE A 475 20.39 0.84 -29.57
N SER A 476 21.68 1.09 -29.74
CA SER A 476 22.32 2.35 -29.35
C SER A 476 23.14 2.95 -30.48
N ALA A 477 23.12 4.28 -30.57
CA ALA A 477 24.02 5.08 -31.38
C ALA A 477 24.79 6.01 -30.44
N ASP A 478 26.10 5.81 -30.33
CA ASP A 478 26.97 6.44 -29.36
C ASP A 478 28.00 7.32 -30.07
N MET A 479 28.03 8.62 -29.77
CA MET A 479 29.08 9.54 -30.19
C MET A 479 29.92 9.92 -28.96
N ARG A 480 31.22 9.63 -28.99
CA ARG A 480 32.11 9.77 -27.83
C ARG A 480 33.49 10.25 -28.23
N VAL A 481 34.16 10.93 -27.30
CA VAL A 481 35.55 11.36 -27.39
C VAL A 481 36.30 10.74 -26.20
N GLY A 482 37.32 9.93 -26.49
CA GLY A 482 38.19 9.32 -25.49
C GLY A 482 39.47 10.13 -25.26
N PHE A 483 39.97 10.10 -24.03
CA PHE A 483 41.20 10.72 -23.57
C PHE A 483 42.03 9.67 -22.83
N GLY A 484 43.19 9.31 -23.36
CA GLY A 484 44.11 8.38 -22.69
C GLY A 484 44.59 8.95 -21.35
N LEU A 485 44.39 8.20 -20.26
CA LEU A 485 44.88 8.55 -18.92
C LEU A 485 46.22 7.89 -18.60
N SER A 486 46.50 6.73 -19.20
CA SER A 486 47.80 6.05 -19.14
C SER A 486 48.72 6.46 -20.29
N GLU A 487 50.04 6.35 -20.10
CA GLU A 487 51.05 6.61 -21.14
C GLU A 487 50.88 5.66 -22.34
N ALA A 488 51.27 6.11 -23.53
CA ALA A 488 51.40 5.23 -24.70
C ALA A 488 52.26 4.01 -24.31
N ASP A 489 51.79 2.81 -24.65
CA ASP A 489 52.45 1.52 -24.38
C ASP A 489 52.36 0.97 -22.95
N SER A 490 51.50 1.54 -22.09
CA SER A 490 51.15 0.93 -20.81
C SER A 490 50.45 -0.43 -21.01
N ALA A 491 51.21 -1.53 -20.88
CA ALA A 491 50.73 -2.92 -20.94
C ALA A 491 51.10 -3.68 -19.66
N PRO A 492 50.24 -4.58 -19.14
CA PRO A 492 48.94 -4.98 -19.68
C PRO A 492 47.76 -4.09 -19.21
N LEU A 493 48.00 -3.10 -18.35
CA LEU A 493 46.96 -2.27 -17.75
C LEU A 493 46.97 -0.86 -18.33
N SER A 494 45.79 -0.37 -18.70
CA SER A 494 45.65 0.95 -19.29
C SER A 494 44.30 1.60 -18.95
N ALA A 495 44.25 2.93 -18.94
CA ALA A 495 43.11 3.71 -18.48
C ALA A 495 42.72 4.81 -19.47
N VAL A 496 41.42 5.05 -19.62
CA VAL A 496 40.88 6.05 -20.55
C VAL A 496 39.64 6.72 -19.93
N ALA A 497 39.57 8.05 -20.06
CA ALA A 497 38.37 8.82 -19.80
C ALA A 497 37.62 9.04 -21.13
N ARG A 498 36.29 8.96 -21.15
CA ARG A 498 35.48 9.25 -22.34
C ARG A 498 34.43 10.29 -22.00
N LEU A 499 34.04 11.14 -22.94
CA LEU A 499 32.87 12.01 -22.86
C LEU A 499 32.03 11.76 -24.10
N GLY A 500 30.72 11.60 -23.97
CA GLY A 500 29.89 11.29 -25.12
C GLY A 500 28.41 11.52 -24.91
N VAL A 501 27.70 11.58 -26.02
CA VAL A 501 26.24 11.60 -26.10
C VAL A 501 25.79 10.33 -26.81
N ALA A 502 24.66 9.78 -26.41
CA ALA A 502 24.13 8.59 -27.04
C ALA A 502 22.61 8.66 -27.17
N ALA A 503 22.12 8.12 -28.27
CA ALA A 503 20.70 7.84 -28.48
C ALA A 503 20.48 6.33 -28.34
N ASN A 504 19.42 5.94 -27.64
CA ASN A 504 19.06 4.54 -27.43
C ASN A 504 17.59 4.29 -27.76
N VAL A 505 17.32 3.14 -28.36
CA VAL A 505 15.99 2.60 -28.62
C VAL A 505 15.90 1.24 -27.96
N THR A 506 14.93 1.02 -27.08
CA THR A 506 14.72 -0.27 -26.42
C THR A 506 13.31 -0.77 -26.69
N VAL A 507 13.21 -2.00 -27.15
CA VAL A 507 11.94 -2.70 -27.41
C VAL A 507 11.78 -3.80 -26.36
N ASN A 508 10.62 -3.85 -25.70
CA ASN A 508 10.30 -4.99 -24.83
C ASN A 508 9.81 -6.18 -25.67
N LEU A 509 10.54 -7.30 -25.61
CA LEU A 509 10.18 -8.54 -26.30
C LEU A 509 9.20 -9.37 -25.48
N LEU A 510 9.36 -9.40 -24.15
CA LEU A 510 8.49 -10.09 -23.21
C LEU A 510 8.36 -9.30 -21.92
N SER A 511 7.16 -9.20 -21.36
CA SER A 511 6.93 -8.66 -20.02
C SER A 511 5.92 -9.52 -19.25
N TYR A 512 6.29 -9.88 -18.01
CA TYR A 512 5.42 -10.52 -17.03
C TYR A 512 5.47 -9.71 -15.72
N THR A 513 4.32 -9.53 -15.08
CA THR A 513 4.22 -8.81 -13.81
C THR A 513 3.22 -9.49 -12.88
N ASP A 514 3.64 -9.75 -11.64
CA ASP A 514 2.77 -10.15 -10.54
C ASP A 514 2.85 -9.07 -9.44
N TYR A 515 1.71 -8.78 -8.82
CA TYR A 515 1.56 -7.74 -7.82
C TYR A 515 0.56 -8.14 -6.74
N SER A 516 0.90 -7.80 -5.50
CA SER A 516 0.03 -7.89 -4.33
C SER A 516 0.20 -6.68 -3.43
N LEU A 517 -0.87 -6.25 -2.78
CA LEU A 517 -0.90 -5.18 -1.81
C LEU A 517 -1.86 -5.56 -0.68
N THR A 518 -1.46 -5.24 0.54
CA THR A 518 -2.30 -5.25 1.73
C THR A 518 -2.21 -3.88 2.38
N GLN A 519 -3.36 -3.29 2.70
CA GLN A 519 -3.47 -2.15 3.61
C GLN A 519 -4.33 -2.59 4.78
N LYS A 520 -3.92 -2.31 6.01
CA LYS A 520 -4.69 -2.74 7.18
C LYS A 520 -4.55 -1.81 8.37
N ASN A 521 -5.63 -1.71 9.14
CA ASN A 521 -5.67 -1.18 10.49
C ASN A 521 -6.52 -2.08 11.40
N ASP A 522 -6.87 -1.59 12.58
CA ASP A 522 -7.70 -2.27 13.56
C ASP A 522 -9.14 -2.56 13.08
N LYS A 523 -9.65 -1.79 12.11
CA LYS A 523 -11.06 -1.83 11.66
C LYS A 523 -11.25 -2.33 10.24
N THR A 524 -10.24 -2.18 9.39
CA THR A 524 -10.34 -2.34 7.94
C THR A 524 -9.12 -3.07 7.39
N GLU A 525 -9.37 -3.91 6.38
CA GLU A 525 -8.34 -4.59 5.62
C GLU A 525 -8.65 -4.46 4.13
N LEU A 526 -7.80 -3.72 3.42
CA LEU A 526 -7.79 -3.68 1.97
C LEU A 526 -6.74 -4.65 1.43
N ARG A 527 -7.15 -5.51 0.51
CA ARG A 527 -6.25 -6.37 -0.26
C ARG A 527 -6.40 -6.08 -1.75
N GLU A 528 -5.26 -5.92 -2.41
CA GLU A 528 -5.18 -5.75 -3.85
C GLU A 528 -4.23 -6.79 -4.45
N GLY A 529 -4.55 -7.26 -5.66
CA GLY A 529 -3.64 -8.12 -6.40
C GLY A 529 -3.92 -8.15 -7.89
N GLY A 530 -2.90 -8.44 -8.67
CA GLY A 530 -3.00 -8.49 -10.13
C GLY A 530 -1.93 -9.39 -10.73
N LYS A 531 -2.36 -10.36 -11.54
CA LYS A 531 -1.47 -11.15 -12.40
C LYS A 531 -1.67 -10.70 -13.83
N ASN A 532 -0.63 -10.13 -14.41
CA ASN A 532 -0.66 -9.80 -15.83
C ASN A 532 -0.16 -11.02 -16.62
N ARG A 533 -0.92 -11.42 -17.64
CA ARG A 533 -0.48 -12.45 -18.59
C ARG A 533 0.82 -12.00 -19.27
N PRO A 534 1.72 -12.92 -19.66
CA PRO A 534 2.89 -12.58 -20.46
C PRO A 534 2.48 -11.81 -21.72
N ARG A 535 3.20 -10.73 -22.03
CA ARG A 535 2.96 -9.90 -23.22
C ARG A 535 4.21 -9.70 -24.02
N PHE A 536 4.04 -9.48 -25.32
CA PHE A 536 5.13 -9.28 -26.27
C PHE A 536 4.98 -7.90 -26.91
N PHE A 537 6.10 -7.21 -27.15
CA PHE A 537 6.15 -5.94 -27.90
C PHE A 537 5.26 -4.83 -27.31
N ASN A 538 5.14 -4.76 -25.98
CA ASN A 538 4.21 -3.83 -25.33
C ASN A 538 4.82 -2.47 -24.98
N SER A 539 6.14 -2.30 -25.01
CA SER A 539 6.76 -1.01 -24.75
C SER A 539 7.94 -0.71 -25.68
N LEU A 540 8.11 0.58 -25.95
CA LEU A 540 9.14 1.16 -26.78
C LEU A 540 9.70 2.39 -26.06
N ILE A 541 10.99 2.35 -25.75
CA ILE A 541 11.69 3.42 -25.02
C ILE A 541 12.67 4.08 -25.97
N PHE A 542 12.57 5.39 -26.09
CA PHE A 542 13.53 6.25 -26.78
C PHE A 542 14.27 7.07 -25.73
N GLY A 543 15.59 7.14 -25.83
CA GLY A 543 16.39 7.88 -24.84
C GLY A 543 17.55 8.62 -25.47
N GLY A 544 17.91 9.73 -24.83
CA GLY A 544 19.15 10.44 -25.03
C GLY A 544 19.93 10.48 -23.71
N GLN A 545 21.22 10.24 -23.75
CA GLN A 545 22.09 10.33 -22.58
C GLN A 545 23.35 11.12 -22.90
N ALA A 546 23.78 11.97 -21.97
CA ALA A 546 25.10 12.57 -21.94
C ALA A 546 25.90 11.88 -20.83
N ARG A 547 27.02 11.26 -21.18
CA ARG A 547 27.83 10.47 -20.25
C ARG A 547 29.33 10.73 -20.38
N GLY A 548 29.97 11.01 -19.26
CA GLY A 548 31.39 10.75 -19.06
C GLY A 548 31.64 9.29 -18.68
N GLN A 549 32.77 8.73 -19.05
CA GLN A 549 33.18 7.39 -18.65
C GLN A 549 34.62 7.37 -18.17
N ILE A 550 34.93 6.53 -17.19
CA ILE A 550 36.32 6.18 -16.87
C ILE A 550 36.42 4.67 -16.95
N SER A 551 37.32 4.15 -17.77
CA SER A 551 37.51 2.71 -17.92
C SER A 551 38.94 2.28 -17.76
N GLY A 552 39.13 1.19 -17.01
CA GLY A 552 40.37 0.42 -16.97
C GLY A 552 40.24 -0.79 -17.89
N THR A 553 41.29 -1.04 -18.67
CA THR A 553 41.36 -2.16 -19.60
C THR A 553 42.60 -2.99 -19.31
N HIS A 554 42.42 -4.31 -19.26
CA HIS A 554 43.51 -5.28 -19.28
C HIS A 554 43.62 -5.83 -20.70
N SER A 555 44.75 -5.60 -21.37
CA SER A 555 45.05 -6.09 -22.72
C SER A 555 46.20 -7.08 -22.71
N ASN A 556 46.09 -8.13 -23.54
CA ASN A 556 47.23 -9.01 -23.81
C ASN A 556 48.29 -8.25 -24.61
N SER A 557 49.58 -8.55 -24.40
CA SER A 557 50.75 -7.71 -24.77
C SER A 557 50.99 -7.45 -26.27
N THR A 558 50.07 -7.84 -27.16
CA THR A 558 50.29 -7.84 -28.61
C THR A 558 49.31 -7.00 -29.45
N ALA A 559 48.34 -6.27 -28.89
CA ALA A 559 47.46 -5.44 -29.74
C ALA A 559 46.82 -4.22 -29.06
N THR A 560 47.20 -3.04 -29.57
CA THR A 560 46.48 -1.75 -29.55
C THR A 560 46.34 -1.03 -28.18
N PRO A 561 46.74 0.26 -28.06
CA PRO A 561 46.64 1.02 -26.81
C PRO A 561 45.19 1.25 -26.32
N ALA A 562 44.95 1.42 -25.01
CA ALA A 562 43.62 1.71 -24.41
C ALA A 562 42.84 2.85 -25.05
N SER A 563 43.56 3.81 -25.64
CA SER A 563 43.00 4.97 -26.32
C SER A 563 42.39 4.61 -27.68
N ALA A 564 42.63 3.41 -28.19
CA ALA A 564 42.05 2.92 -29.43
C ALA A 564 40.52 2.95 -29.40
N ALA A 565 39.93 3.30 -30.53
CA ALA A 565 38.50 3.35 -30.67
C ALA A 565 37.92 1.94 -30.78
N GLY A 566 37.29 1.46 -29.71
CA GLY A 566 36.49 0.23 -29.71
C GLY A 566 37.00 -0.89 -28.81
N PRO A 567 36.24 -1.98 -28.65
CA PRO A 567 36.66 -3.18 -27.93
C PRO A 567 37.72 -3.92 -28.74
N THR A 568 38.89 -4.17 -28.16
CA THR A 568 39.97 -4.93 -28.80
C THR A 568 39.88 -6.41 -28.42
N PRO A 569 40.24 -7.35 -29.33
CA PRO A 569 40.21 -8.78 -29.03
C PRO A 569 41.00 -9.15 -27.78
N ALA A 570 40.52 -10.12 -27.01
CA ALA A 570 41.17 -10.62 -25.79
C ALA A 570 41.41 -9.56 -24.69
N THR A 571 40.54 -8.55 -24.62
CA THR A 571 40.57 -7.54 -23.55
C THR A 571 39.45 -7.71 -22.54
N GLN A 572 39.77 -7.39 -21.29
CA GLN A 572 38.78 -7.23 -20.22
C GLN A 572 38.71 -5.75 -19.89
N SER A 573 37.54 -5.15 -20.03
CA SER A 573 37.35 -3.73 -19.71
C SER A 573 36.27 -3.55 -18.65
N ALA A 574 36.59 -2.75 -17.65
CA ALA A 574 35.64 -2.25 -16.68
C ALA A 574 35.45 -0.76 -16.96
N ALA A 575 34.24 -0.35 -17.36
CA ALA A 575 33.92 1.03 -17.67
C ALA A 575 32.84 1.57 -16.71
N ASN A 576 33.10 2.74 -16.15
CA ASN A 576 32.15 3.47 -15.32
C ASN A 576 31.47 4.55 -16.14
N ASN A 577 30.16 4.70 -16.04
CA ASN A 577 29.41 5.78 -16.70
C ASN A 577 28.92 6.79 -15.66
N LEU A 578 29.30 8.06 -15.83
CA LEU A 578 28.82 9.24 -15.12
C LEU A 578 27.95 10.03 -16.09
N GLY A 579 26.69 10.30 -15.81
CA GLY A 579 25.89 11.01 -16.81
C GLY A 579 24.46 11.32 -16.41
N VAL A 580 23.82 12.10 -17.28
CA VAL A 580 22.40 12.44 -17.23
C VAL A 580 21.73 11.77 -18.42
N ALA A 581 20.57 11.16 -18.19
CA ALA A 581 19.78 10.52 -19.23
C ALA A 581 18.34 11.03 -19.18
N ALA A 582 17.79 11.33 -20.36
CA ALA A 582 16.39 11.64 -20.58
C ALA A 582 15.78 10.52 -21.44
N ASN A 583 14.74 9.86 -20.92
CA ASN A 583 14.06 8.78 -21.62
C ASN A 583 12.59 9.12 -21.80
N VAL A 584 12.07 8.91 -23.00
CA VAL A 584 10.65 8.92 -23.33
C VAL A 584 10.21 7.47 -23.49
N THR A 585 9.23 7.04 -22.70
CA THR A 585 8.69 5.68 -22.76
C THR A 585 7.29 5.73 -23.36
N ILE A 586 7.07 4.96 -24.42
CA ILE A 586 5.74 4.64 -24.95
C ILE A 586 5.42 3.22 -24.49
N ASP A 587 4.39 3.07 -23.66
CA ASP A 587 3.94 1.77 -23.16
C ASP A 587 2.45 1.58 -23.49
N ASP A 588 2.12 0.44 -24.12
CA ASP A 588 0.76 -0.04 -24.37
C ASP A 588 0.38 -1.12 -23.34
N LYS A 589 0.66 -0.84 -22.07
CA LYS A 589 0.36 -1.76 -20.97
C LYS A 589 -1.06 -1.52 -20.45
N THR A 590 -1.92 -2.49 -20.72
CA THR A 590 -3.16 -2.66 -19.95
C THR A 590 -2.84 -3.27 -18.58
N VAL A 591 -2.98 -2.54 -17.48
CA VAL A 591 -2.79 -3.08 -16.13
C VAL A 591 -4.14 -3.49 -15.55
N LYS A 592 -4.25 -4.73 -15.07
CA LYS A 592 -5.46 -5.25 -14.41
C LYS A 592 -5.19 -5.36 -12.90
N ARG A 593 -6.06 -4.75 -12.09
CA ARG A 593 -5.98 -4.74 -10.62
C ARG A 593 -7.32 -5.16 -10.04
N VAL A 594 -7.28 -6.06 -9.07
CA VAL A 594 -8.45 -6.44 -8.28
C VAL A 594 -8.24 -5.92 -6.87
N LYS A 595 -9.15 -5.10 -6.37
CA LYS A 595 -9.08 -4.54 -5.01
C LYS A 595 -10.33 -4.91 -4.22
N PHE A 596 -10.11 -5.30 -2.97
CA PHE A 596 -11.13 -5.66 -2.01
C PHE A 596 -10.87 -4.89 -0.73
N ARG A 597 -11.91 -4.30 -0.15
CA ARG A 597 -11.87 -3.72 1.18
C ARG A 597 -12.91 -4.44 2.02
N PHE A 598 -12.45 -5.04 3.10
CA PHE A 598 -13.28 -5.64 4.13
C PHE A 598 -13.20 -4.78 5.38
N ASN A 599 -14.35 -4.57 6.00
CA ASN A 599 -14.44 -3.90 7.30
C ASN A 599 -14.95 -4.90 8.32
N VAL A 600 -14.49 -4.80 9.56
CA VAL A 600 -15.11 -5.51 10.68
C VAL A 600 -16.58 -5.07 10.75
N ALA A 601 -17.50 -6.04 10.74
CA ALA A 601 -18.92 -5.72 10.75
C ALA A 601 -19.30 -5.05 12.06
N THR A 602 -19.97 -3.89 11.96
CA THR A 602 -20.49 -3.17 13.12
C THR A 602 -21.94 -3.54 13.40
N PRO A 603 -22.33 -3.71 14.68
CA PRO A 603 -23.73 -3.95 15.00
C PRO A 603 -24.59 -2.75 14.62
N MET A 604 -25.85 -3.02 14.27
CA MET A 604 -26.83 -1.97 14.05
C MET A 604 -27.06 -1.20 15.35
N THR A 605 -27.28 0.11 15.23
CA THR A 605 -27.69 0.99 16.33
C THR A 605 -29.13 1.41 16.13
N THR A 606 -29.76 1.94 17.19
CA THR A 606 -31.11 2.53 17.08
C THR A 606 -31.15 3.62 16.01
N GLU A 607 -30.12 4.46 15.93
CA GLU A 607 -30.02 5.52 14.93
C GLU A 607 -29.91 4.97 13.49
N SER A 608 -29.13 3.90 13.27
CA SER A 608 -29.02 3.29 11.94
C SER A 608 -30.33 2.63 11.52
N LEU A 609 -31.04 1.99 12.45
CA LEU A 609 -32.38 1.43 12.21
C LEU A 609 -33.42 2.53 11.92
N ASP A 610 -33.32 3.69 12.56
CA ASP A 610 -34.19 4.84 12.27
C ASP A 610 -33.95 5.40 10.88
N LYS A 611 -32.68 5.56 10.47
CA LYS A 611 -32.31 5.97 9.10
C LYS A 611 -32.83 4.96 8.07
N LEU A 612 -32.66 3.66 8.34
CA LEU A 612 -33.16 2.59 7.48
C LEU A 612 -34.69 2.62 7.36
N SER A 613 -35.40 2.76 8.49
CA SER A 613 -36.86 2.85 8.53
C SER A 613 -37.37 4.08 7.75
N LYS A 614 -36.69 5.23 7.87
CA LYS A 614 -37.01 6.44 7.10
C LYS A 614 -36.78 6.25 5.59
N SER A 615 -35.69 5.60 5.20
CA SER A 615 -35.40 5.27 3.79
C SER A 615 -36.49 4.37 3.20
N LEU A 616 -36.87 3.31 3.93
CA LEU A 616 -37.96 2.41 3.55
C LEU A 616 -39.30 3.14 3.45
N GLY A 617 -39.63 4.02 4.40
CA GLY A 617 -40.86 4.82 4.36
C GLY A 617 -40.89 5.85 3.22
N ALA A 618 -39.75 6.37 2.80
CA ALA A 618 -39.66 7.27 1.64
C ALA A 618 -39.91 6.53 0.32
N ALA A 619 -39.46 5.27 0.22
CA ALA A 619 -39.63 4.42 -0.97
C ALA A 619 -41.01 3.73 -1.04
N PHE A 620 -41.59 3.35 0.10
CA PHE A 620 -42.88 2.66 0.21
C PHE A 620 -43.91 3.54 0.92
N LYS A 621 -44.68 4.28 0.14
CA LYS A 621 -45.64 5.31 0.62
C LYS A 621 -47.05 4.78 0.92
N ASP A 622 -47.26 3.46 0.88
CA ASP A 622 -48.58 2.90 1.19
C ASP A 622 -48.89 3.00 2.69
N LYS A 623 -50.15 3.32 3.01
CA LYS A 623 -50.59 3.59 4.39
C LYS A 623 -50.32 2.42 5.34
N ALA A 624 -50.41 1.18 4.85
CA ALA A 624 -50.17 -0.01 5.66
C ALA A 624 -48.68 -0.13 6.06
N THR A 625 -47.75 0.11 5.12
CA THR A 625 -46.32 0.16 5.43
C THR A 625 -45.96 1.28 6.39
N THR A 626 -46.50 2.48 6.16
CA THR A 626 -46.22 3.62 7.05
C THR A 626 -46.68 3.35 8.48
N ALA A 627 -47.87 2.76 8.66
CA ALA A 627 -48.37 2.38 9.99
C ALA A 627 -47.49 1.31 10.65
N ARG A 628 -47.08 0.27 9.90
CA ARG A 628 -46.25 -0.82 10.45
C ARG A 628 -44.82 -0.38 10.75
N LEU A 629 -44.24 0.52 9.96
CA LEU A 629 -42.94 1.14 10.25
C LEU A 629 -42.98 1.98 11.52
N ALA A 630 -44.04 2.77 11.72
CA ALA A 630 -44.24 3.55 12.94
C ALA A 630 -44.40 2.65 14.17
N GLU A 631 -45.09 1.51 14.02
CA GLU A 631 -45.24 0.51 15.08
C GLU A 631 -43.89 -0.12 15.48
N LEU A 632 -43.06 -0.48 14.49
CA LEU A 632 -41.72 -1.04 14.74
C LEU A 632 -40.72 -0.01 15.31
N GLN A 633 -40.94 1.28 15.04
CA GLN A 633 -40.16 2.38 15.63
C GLN A 633 -40.52 2.67 17.09
N ASN A 634 -41.69 2.24 17.55
CA ASN A 634 -42.14 2.52 18.90
C ASN A 634 -41.30 1.73 19.92
N PRO A 635 -40.54 2.38 20.83
CA PRO A 635 -39.74 1.68 21.83
C PRO A 635 -40.59 0.92 22.86
N LEU A 636 -41.89 1.22 22.95
CA LEU A 636 -42.86 0.54 23.82
C LEU A 636 -43.63 -0.58 23.11
N ASN A 637 -43.15 -1.03 21.94
CA ASN A 637 -43.79 -2.14 21.24
C ASN A 637 -43.71 -3.42 22.08
N ALA A 638 -44.81 -4.18 22.12
CA ALA A 638 -44.90 -5.48 22.80
C ALA A 638 -43.79 -6.46 22.37
N LEU A 639 -43.27 -6.31 21.14
CA LEU A 639 -42.15 -7.09 20.60
C LEU A 639 -40.83 -6.90 21.36
N TYR A 640 -40.66 -5.84 22.15
CA TYR A 640 -39.39 -5.51 22.83
C TYR A 640 -39.47 -5.64 24.36
N VAL A 641 -40.63 -6.04 24.88
CA VAL A 641 -40.85 -6.18 26.33
C VAL A 641 -39.91 -7.23 26.91
N ASP A 642 -39.26 -6.91 28.04
CA ASP A 642 -38.28 -7.75 28.73
C ASP A 642 -37.01 -8.10 27.93
N MET A 643 -36.78 -7.47 26.77
CA MET A 643 -35.57 -7.64 25.98
C MET A 643 -34.48 -6.67 26.43
N ASN A 644 -33.22 -7.12 26.39
CA ASN A 644 -32.09 -6.21 26.52
C ASN A 644 -31.93 -5.34 25.22
N PRO A 645 -31.14 -4.26 25.26
CA PRO A 645 -31.01 -3.35 24.11
C PRO A 645 -30.54 -4.03 22.82
N GLU A 646 -29.66 -5.03 22.90
CA GLU A 646 -29.16 -5.76 21.72
C GLU A 646 -30.23 -6.67 21.11
N GLN A 647 -30.98 -7.38 21.95
CA GLN A 647 -32.11 -8.22 21.54
C GLN A 647 -33.23 -7.39 20.91
N ALA A 648 -33.51 -6.20 21.45
CA ALA A 648 -34.49 -5.29 20.89
C ALA A 648 -34.09 -4.79 19.49
N ILE A 649 -32.81 -4.49 19.27
CA ILE A 649 -32.26 -4.11 17.96
C ILE A 649 -32.43 -5.25 16.94
N GLN A 650 -32.08 -6.48 17.33
CA GLN A 650 -32.25 -7.67 16.49
C GLN A 650 -33.73 -7.91 16.15
N ALA A 651 -34.61 -7.90 17.15
CA ALA A 651 -36.05 -8.09 16.96
C ALA A 651 -36.67 -7.02 16.05
N ARG A 652 -36.22 -5.77 16.17
CA ARG A 652 -36.65 -4.67 15.29
C ARG A 652 -36.20 -4.89 13.85
N LEU A 653 -34.95 -5.31 13.64
CA LEU A 653 -34.41 -5.61 12.31
C LEU A 653 -35.14 -6.79 11.66
N ASP A 654 -35.44 -7.84 12.42
CA ASP A 654 -36.21 -8.99 11.95
C ASP A 654 -37.65 -8.62 11.61
N GLY A 655 -38.27 -7.74 12.40
CA GLY A 655 -39.57 -7.15 12.09
C GLY A 655 -39.58 -6.37 10.77
N LEU A 656 -38.51 -5.60 10.48
CA LEU A 656 -38.35 -4.92 9.19
C LEU A 656 -38.16 -5.93 8.05
N LYS A 657 -37.30 -6.94 8.21
CA LYS A 657 -37.11 -8.01 7.20
C LYS A 657 -38.43 -8.72 6.89
N ALA A 658 -39.21 -9.07 7.91
CA ALA A 658 -40.50 -9.73 7.75
C ALA A 658 -41.53 -8.86 7.01
N LEU A 659 -41.60 -7.56 7.30
CA LEU A 659 -42.51 -6.63 6.63
C LEU A 659 -42.29 -6.56 5.10
N PHE A 660 -41.05 -6.70 4.66
CA PHE A 660 -40.65 -6.56 3.26
C PHE A 660 -40.33 -7.89 2.55
N ALA A 661 -40.43 -9.04 3.22
CA ALA A 661 -40.05 -10.34 2.66
C ALA A 661 -40.81 -10.72 1.38
N GLU A 662 -42.10 -10.39 1.30
CA GLU A 662 -42.98 -10.71 0.16
C GLU A 662 -43.29 -9.50 -0.74
N ARG A 663 -42.59 -8.38 -0.55
CA ARG A 663 -42.84 -7.13 -1.29
C ARG A 663 -41.77 -6.95 -2.38
N PRO A 664 -42.04 -7.32 -3.65
CA PRO A 664 -41.09 -7.07 -4.73
C PRO A 664 -40.92 -5.56 -4.97
N SER A 665 -39.76 -5.16 -5.48
CA SER A 665 -39.56 -3.80 -6.00
C SER A 665 -40.42 -3.55 -7.23
N GLN A 666 -41.01 -2.36 -7.32
CA GLN A 666 -41.71 -1.89 -8.52
C GLN A 666 -40.94 -0.80 -9.27
N ASN A 667 -39.89 -0.25 -8.64
CA ASN A 667 -39.03 0.79 -9.20
C ASN A 667 -37.66 0.78 -8.53
N ASP A 668 -36.69 1.49 -9.13
CA ASP A 668 -35.30 1.54 -8.65
C ASP A 668 -35.14 2.10 -7.23
N THR A 669 -36.04 2.99 -6.80
CA THR A 669 -36.00 3.56 -5.44
C THR A 669 -36.39 2.52 -4.40
N GLN A 670 -37.43 1.74 -4.68
CA GLN A 670 -37.83 0.61 -3.85
C GLN A 670 -36.79 -0.50 -3.86
N TYR A 671 -36.22 -0.82 -5.03
CA TYR A 671 -35.13 -1.78 -5.15
C TYR A 671 -33.94 -1.41 -4.26
N LYS A 672 -33.49 -0.15 -4.32
CA LYS A 672 -32.40 0.36 -3.47
C LYS A 672 -32.73 0.24 -1.98
N ALA A 673 -33.93 0.63 -1.55
CA ALA A 673 -34.32 0.57 -0.14
C ALA A 673 -34.37 -0.87 0.40
N LEU A 674 -34.86 -1.82 -0.39
CA LEU A 674 -34.83 -3.26 -0.05
C LEU A 674 -33.40 -3.80 0.01
N ARG A 675 -32.52 -3.32 -0.87
CA ARG A 675 -31.09 -3.68 -0.86
C ARG A 675 -30.39 -3.20 0.41
N ASP A 676 -30.65 -1.96 0.82
CA ASP A 676 -30.12 -1.38 2.05
C ASP A 676 -30.58 -2.18 3.29
N LEU A 677 -31.84 -2.62 3.32
CA LEU A 677 -32.38 -3.49 4.38
C LEU A 677 -31.68 -4.86 4.41
N LYS A 678 -31.48 -5.49 3.25
CA LYS A 678 -30.77 -6.78 3.14
C LYS A 678 -29.34 -6.65 3.67
N ARG A 679 -28.62 -5.59 3.27
CA ARG A 679 -27.25 -5.32 3.72
C ARG A 679 -27.16 -5.03 5.22
N ALA A 680 -28.09 -4.24 5.77
CA ALA A 680 -28.17 -4.02 7.21
C ALA A 680 -28.36 -5.33 7.98
N GLY A 681 -29.19 -6.24 7.45
CA GLY A 681 -29.36 -7.60 7.95
C GLY A 681 -28.07 -8.40 8.01
N VAL A 682 -27.35 -8.47 6.89
CA VAL A 682 -26.07 -9.19 6.80
C VAL A 682 -25.03 -8.59 7.73
N GLN A 683 -24.91 -7.25 7.76
CA GLN A 683 -23.93 -6.56 8.59
C GLN A 683 -24.17 -6.83 10.08
N HIS A 684 -25.41 -6.80 10.54
CA HIS A 684 -25.74 -7.12 11.93
C HIS A 684 -25.42 -8.58 12.26
N GLU A 685 -25.84 -9.54 11.43
CA GLU A 685 -25.56 -10.97 11.65
C GLU A 685 -24.06 -11.29 11.61
N ALA A 686 -23.30 -10.62 10.72
CA ALA A 686 -21.85 -10.76 10.66
C ALA A 686 -21.16 -10.16 11.90
N SER A 687 -21.69 -9.05 12.45
CA SER A 687 -21.13 -8.41 13.65
C SER A 687 -21.24 -9.30 14.89
N ILE A 688 -22.34 -10.05 15.04
CA ILE A 688 -22.53 -11.00 16.14
C ILE A 688 -21.41 -12.05 16.15
N ASN A 689 -20.98 -12.49 14.96
CA ASN A 689 -19.92 -13.47 14.80
C ASN A 689 -18.51 -12.85 14.65
N ASN A 690 -18.39 -11.52 14.75
CA ASN A 690 -17.16 -10.76 14.47
C ASN A 690 -16.57 -11.03 13.07
N HIS A 691 -17.40 -11.37 12.11
CA HIS A 691 -16.98 -11.55 10.73
C HIS A 691 -16.81 -10.20 10.04
N SER A 692 -15.84 -10.11 9.12
CA SER A 692 -15.71 -8.95 8.24
C SER A 692 -16.71 -9.02 7.09
N VAL A 693 -17.22 -7.86 6.67
CA VAL A 693 -18.12 -7.71 5.51
C VAL A 693 -17.44 -6.93 4.40
N LEU A 694 -17.84 -7.18 3.16
CA LEU A 694 -17.31 -6.46 2.02
C LEU A 694 -17.82 -5.02 2.02
N ASP A 695 -16.91 -4.07 2.23
CA ASP A 695 -17.18 -2.65 2.06
C ASP A 695 -17.16 -2.28 0.57
N ASN A 696 -16.10 -2.70 -0.13
CA ASN A 696 -15.92 -2.36 -1.53
C ASN A 696 -15.13 -3.44 -2.27
N ALA A 697 -15.63 -3.87 -3.43
CA ALA A 697 -14.88 -4.65 -4.39
C ALA A 697 -14.85 -3.92 -5.72
N ARG A 698 -13.67 -3.83 -6.32
CA ARG A 698 -13.48 -3.15 -7.60
C ARG A 698 -12.44 -3.83 -8.44
N PHE A 699 -12.73 -3.92 -9.74
CA PHE A 699 -11.79 -4.35 -10.75
C PHE A 699 -11.41 -3.14 -11.58
N GLU A 700 -10.13 -2.79 -11.58
CA GLU A 700 -9.60 -1.65 -12.31
C GLU A 700 -8.80 -2.13 -13.52
N THR A 701 -9.10 -1.56 -14.67
CA THR A 701 -8.29 -1.69 -15.88
C THR A 701 -7.81 -0.30 -16.28
N SER A 702 -6.50 -0.11 -16.29
CA SER A 702 -5.89 1.14 -16.75
C SER A 702 -5.09 0.91 -18.03
N LYS A 703 -5.16 1.87 -18.96
CA LYS A 703 -4.40 1.87 -20.20
C LYS A 703 -3.60 3.17 -20.34
N THR A 704 -2.31 3.04 -20.60
CA THR A 704 -1.37 4.14 -20.86
C THR A 704 -1.31 4.47 -22.35
N SER A 705 -0.96 5.71 -22.69
CA SER A 705 -0.65 6.19 -24.06
C SER A 705 -1.82 6.08 -25.07
N LEU A 706 -2.80 7.00 -24.97
CA LEU A 706 -3.89 7.11 -25.96
C LEU A 706 -3.54 7.90 -27.23
N SER A 707 -2.35 8.51 -27.30
CA SER A 707 -1.91 9.33 -28.44
C SER A 707 -1.13 8.52 -29.49
N GLY A 708 -1.47 8.67 -30.78
CA GLY A 708 -0.58 8.28 -31.89
C GLY A 708 -1.10 7.25 -32.90
N LEU A 709 -2.38 6.86 -32.91
CA LEU A 709 -2.90 5.91 -33.91
C LEU A 709 -4.19 6.44 -34.56
N SER A 710 -4.20 6.51 -35.89
CA SER A 710 -5.25 7.15 -36.68
C SER A 710 -6.58 6.38 -36.71
N LYS A 711 -7.69 7.13 -36.68
CA LYS A 711 -9.07 6.82 -37.14
C LYS A 711 -9.94 5.81 -36.36
N GLU A 712 -9.47 5.18 -35.30
CA GLU A 712 -10.38 4.48 -34.36
C GLU A 712 -10.67 5.39 -33.15
N SER A 713 -11.94 5.69 -32.89
CA SER A 713 -12.34 6.58 -31.80
C SER A 713 -11.77 6.09 -30.46
N ILE A 714 -11.28 7.00 -29.61
CA ILE A 714 -10.70 6.65 -28.31
C ILE A 714 -11.74 5.91 -27.46
N LEU A 715 -13.03 6.23 -27.64
CA LEU A 715 -14.13 5.46 -27.09
C LEU A 715 -14.14 4.01 -27.61
N THR A 716 -13.99 3.76 -28.90
CA THR A 716 -13.99 2.40 -29.46
C THR A 716 -12.80 1.58 -28.95
N ARG A 717 -11.65 2.20 -28.66
CA ARG A 717 -10.49 1.53 -28.06
C ARG A 717 -10.59 1.35 -26.55
N ILE A 718 -11.09 2.36 -25.83
CA ILE A 718 -11.44 2.25 -24.41
C ILE A 718 -12.47 1.14 -24.26
N MET A 719 -13.58 1.20 -25.00
CA MET A 719 -14.66 0.20 -24.97
C MET A 719 -14.26 -1.15 -25.58
N GLY A 720 -13.33 -1.21 -26.54
CA GLY A 720 -12.73 -2.44 -27.04
C GLY A 720 -11.87 -3.12 -25.98
N SER A 721 -11.10 -2.35 -25.21
CA SER A 721 -10.38 -2.86 -24.04
C SER A 721 -11.33 -3.26 -22.89
N ILE A 722 -12.49 -2.61 -22.80
CA ILE A 722 -13.55 -2.94 -21.84
C ILE A 722 -14.38 -4.15 -22.28
N ARG A 723 -14.50 -4.43 -23.58
CA ARG A 723 -15.15 -5.66 -24.09
C ARG A 723 -14.42 -6.92 -23.65
N GLU A 724 -13.10 -6.84 -23.52
CA GLU A 724 -12.34 -7.89 -22.87
C GLU A 724 -12.43 -7.80 -21.35
N ALA A 725 -12.53 -6.59 -20.75
CA ALA A 725 -12.53 -6.34 -19.29
C ALA A 725 -13.85 -6.67 -18.57
N SER A 726 -14.98 -6.44 -19.23
CA SER A 726 -16.37 -6.65 -18.81
C SER A 726 -17.04 -7.65 -19.76
N ALA A 727 -18.21 -8.18 -19.41
CA ALA A 727 -19.01 -8.98 -20.35
C ALA A 727 -19.11 -8.28 -21.73
N PRO A 728 -18.96 -8.99 -22.86
CA PRO A 728 -19.00 -8.39 -24.20
C PRO A 728 -20.24 -7.51 -24.47
N GLY A 729 -21.36 -7.80 -23.77
CA GLY A 729 -22.59 -7.02 -23.83
C GLY A 729 -22.61 -5.73 -22.98
N ASN A 730 -21.95 -5.70 -21.83
CA ASN A 730 -22.02 -4.55 -20.91
C ASN A 730 -21.20 -3.36 -21.42
N ALA A 731 -19.96 -3.61 -21.86
CA ALA A 731 -19.15 -2.61 -22.56
C ALA A 731 -19.90 -2.02 -23.76
N ALA A 732 -20.52 -2.87 -24.59
CA ALA A 732 -21.22 -2.38 -25.77
C ALA A 732 -22.41 -1.48 -25.42
N ARG A 733 -23.16 -1.80 -24.36
CA ARG A 733 -24.31 -1.01 -23.89
C ARG A 733 -23.90 0.33 -23.30
N VAL A 734 -22.86 0.38 -22.48
CA VAL A 734 -22.35 1.65 -21.92
C VAL A 734 -21.73 2.52 -23.02
N ALA A 735 -21.04 1.92 -23.98
CA ALA A 735 -20.50 2.63 -25.14
C ALA A 735 -21.62 3.28 -25.95
N GLU A 736 -22.69 2.54 -26.16
CA GLU A 736 -23.86 3.02 -26.89
C GLU A 736 -24.60 4.11 -26.11
N TYR A 737 -24.79 3.94 -24.80
CA TYR A 737 -25.32 4.98 -23.91
C TYR A 737 -24.53 6.29 -24.02
N MET A 738 -23.19 6.21 -23.98
CA MET A 738 -22.32 7.39 -24.12
C MET A 738 -22.38 8.04 -25.52
N ARG A 739 -22.66 7.27 -26.58
CA ARG A 739 -22.82 7.83 -27.93
C ARG A 739 -24.17 8.51 -28.13
N GLN A 740 -25.22 7.95 -27.53
CA GLN A 740 -26.59 8.44 -27.65
C GLN A 740 -26.81 9.70 -26.81
N ASP A 741 -26.10 9.85 -25.68
CA ASP A 741 -26.14 11.04 -24.85
C ASP A 741 -25.31 12.19 -25.49
N PRO A 742 -25.93 13.33 -25.86
CA PRO A 742 -25.23 14.44 -26.51
C PRO A 742 -24.10 15.05 -25.68
N THR A 743 -24.26 15.09 -24.35
CA THR A 743 -23.30 15.70 -23.41
C THR A 743 -22.05 14.82 -23.28
N LEU A 744 -22.24 13.52 -23.08
CA LEU A 744 -21.14 12.55 -23.00
C LEU A 744 -20.42 12.41 -24.35
N SER A 745 -21.16 12.43 -25.46
CA SER A 745 -20.59 12.38 -26.81
C SER A 745 -19.69 13.59 -27.12
N ALA A 746 -20.13 14.80 -26.76
CA ALA A 746 -19.32 16.02 -26.90
C ALA A 746 -18.05 15.99 -26.02
N MET A 747 -18.18 15.52 -24.78
CA MET A 747 -17.07 15.37 -23.85
C MET A 747 -16.04 14.35 -24.35
N VAL A 748 -16.48 13.21 -24.90
CA VAL A 748 -15.60 12.18 -25.49
C VAL A 748 -14.79 12.78 -26.64
N LYS A 749 -15.39 13.61 -27.50
CA LYS A 749 -14.67 14.32 -28.57
C LYS A 749 -13.63 15.31 -28.02
N GLN A 750 -13.90 15.95 -26.88
CA GLN A 750 -12.95 16.85 -26.23
C GLN A 750 -11.76 16.09 -25.62
N LEU A 751 -12.02 14.93 -25.01
CA LEU A 751 -10.99 14.01 -24.52
C LEU A 751 -10.14 13.43 -25.64
N GLU A 752 -10.72 13.18 -26.81
CA GLU A 752 -10.03 12.67 -28.00
C GLU A 752 -8.89 13.58 -28.49
N ASN A 753 -8.99 14.88 -28.21
CA ASN A 753 -8.03 15.89 -28.63
C ASN A 753 -6.96 16.20 -27.56
N SER A 754 -7.01 15.55 -26.38
CA SER A 754 -6.06 15.77 -25.28
C SER A 754 -4.79 14.91 -25.41
N GLN A 755 -3.61 15.52 -25.27
CA GLN A 755 -2.32 14.81 -25.24
C GLN A 755 -1.95 14.37 -23.82
N GLY A 756 -1.23 13.25 -23.68
CA GLY A 756 -0.72 12.78 -22.38
C GLY A 756 -1.76 12.08 -21.49
N THR A 757 -2.71 11.37 -22.10
CA THR A 757 -3.95 10.96 -21.46
C THR A 757 -3.94 9.48 -21.02
N LEU A 758 -4.20 9.22 -19.74
CA LEU A 758 -4.40 7.87 -19.18
C LEU A 758 -5.90 7.64 -18.95
N ALA A 759 -6.44 6.54 -19.46
CA ALA A 759 -7.81 6.13 -19.14
C ALA A 759 -7.80 4.98 -18.13
N ARG A 760 -8.62 5.10 -17.09
CA ARG A 760 -8.86 4.09 -16.08
C ARG A 760 -10.35 3.76 -16.04
N VAL A 761 -10.66 2.49 -16.23
CA VAL A 761 -12.01 1.96 -16.13
C VAL A 761 -12.11 1.17 -14.85
N ARG A 762 -13.14 1.44 -14.08
CA ARG A 762 -13.42 0.78 -12.81
C ARG A 762 -14.72 0.02 -12.94
N LEU A 763 -14.64 -1.28 -12.78
CA LEU A 763 -15.78 -2.16 -12.67
C LEU A 763 -16.07 -2.43 -11.19
N GLU A 764 -17.34 -2.62 -10.88
CA GLU A 764 -17.80 -3.10 -9.58
C GLU A 764 -18.65 -4.37 -9.78
N PRO A 765 -18.76 -5.24 -8.75
CA PRO A 765 -19.70 -6.35 -8.75
C PRO A 765 -21.14 -5.89 -8.95
N LYS A 766 -21.91 -6.70 -9.67
CA LYS A 766 -23.37 -6.60 -9.66
C LYS A 766 -23.93 -7.02 -8.31
N ASP A 767 -25.15 -6.59 -8.01
CA ASP A 767 -25.77 -6.79 -6.71
C ASP A 767 -25.94 -8.28 -6.35
N SER A 768 -26.14 -9.16 -7.32
CA SER A 768 -26.20 -10.62 -7.10
C SER A 768 -24.87 -11.20 -6.63
N LEU A 769 -23.75 -10.71 -7.15
CA LEU A 769 -22.43 -11.15 -6.70
C LEU A 769 -22.10 -10.59 -5.31
N ILE A 770 -22.53 -9.36 -5.02
CA ILE A 770 -22.44 -8.81 -3.67
C ILE A 770 -23.23 -9.69 -2.70
N ASP A 771 -24.40 -10.20 -3.08
CA ASP A 771 -25.19 -11.11 -2.24
C ASP A 771 -24.46 -12.42 -1.93
N ASP A 772 -23.83 -13.04 -2.93
CA ASP A 772 -23.03 -14.26 -2.73
C ASP A 772 -21.84 -13.99 -1.79
N ILE A 773 -21.20 -12.83 -1.93
CA ILE A 773 -20.08 -12.39 -1.09
C ILE A 773 -20.55 -12.11 0.35
N ASP A 774 -21.68 -11.44 0.50
CA ASP A 774 -22.31 -11.10 1.79
C ASP A 774 -22.72 -12.38 2.53
N GLU A 775 -23.29 -13.36 1.83
CA GLU A 775 -23.62 -14.66 2.41
C GLU A 775 -22.37 -15.44 2.83
N GLY A 776 -21.34 -15.48 1.99
CA GLY A 776 -20.08 -16.14 2.30
C GLY A 776 -19.34 -15.47 3.48
N SER A 777 -19.44 -14.14 3.60
CA SER A 777 -18.89 -13.35 4.70
C SER A 777 -19.64 -13.62 6.00
N ARG A 778 -20.98 -13.66 5.94
CA ARG A 778 -21.85 -14.02 7.07
C ARG A 778 -21.53 -15.41 7.62
N ARG A 779 -21.29 -16.39 6.74
CA ARG A 779 -20.92 -17.77 7.12
C ARG A 779 -19.43 -17.92 7.50
N GLY A 780 -18.60 -16.89 7.30
CA GLY A 780 -17.15 -16.96 7.51
C GLY A 780 -16.42 -17.90 6.54
N THR A 781 -17.09 -18.36 5.48
CA THR A 781 -16.55 -19.38 4.55
C THR A 781 -15.85 -18.78 3.35
N LEU A 782 -16.09 -17.50 3.04
CA LEU A 782 -15.56 -16.86 1.84
C LEU A 782 -14.03 -16.73 1.94
N THR A 783 -13.33 -17.48 1.09
CA THR A 783 -11.88 -17.34 0.93
C THR A 783 -11.55 -16.32 -0.15
N GLN A 784 -10.35 -15.73 -0.08
CA GLN A 784 -9.88 -14.81 -1.13
C GLN A 784 -9.77 -15.49 -2.50
N THR A 785 -9.53 -16.80 -2.54
CA THR A 785 -9.47 -17.58 -3.79
C THR A 785 -10.85 -17.71 -4.42
N GLU A 786 -11.88 -18.01 -3.62
CA GLU A 786 -13.27 -18.04 -4.08
C GLU A 786 -13.71 -16.64 -4.54
N LEU A 787 -13.41 -15.60 -3.75
CA LEU A 787 -13.69 -14.21 -4.10
C LEU A 787 -12.98 -13.75 -5.39
N SER A 788 -11.71 -14.14 -5.57
CA SER A 788 -10.99 -13.85 -6.81
C SER A 788 -11.60 -14.58 -8.01
N GLY A 789 -11.98 -15.85 -7.85
CA GLY A 789 -12.68 -16.62 -8.90
C GLY A 789 -14.05 -16.04 -9.25
N LEU A 790 -14.79 -15.57 -8.25
CA LEU A 790 -16.08 -14.89 -8.41
C LEU A 790 -15.96 -13.60 -9.24
N LEU A 791 -14.88 -12.82 -9.03
CA LEU A 791 -14.60 -11.61 -9.81
C LEU A 791 -13.93 -11.85 -11.16
N GLU A 792 -13.31 -13.01 -11.38
CA GLU A 792 -12.80 -13.38 -12.70
C GLU A 792 -13.93 -13.54 -13.73
N ASN A 793 -15.15 -13.87 -13.27
CA ASN A 793 -16.34 -13.90 -14.12
C ASN A 793 -16.84 -12.48 -14.43
N ARG A 794 -16.49 -12.01 -15.63
CA ARG A 794 -16.78 -10.66 -16.12
C ARG A 794 -18.27 -10.38 -16.35
N ASN A 795 -19.13 -11.41 -16.38
CA ASN A 795 -20.59 -11.26 -16.46
C ASN A 795 -21.21 -10.78 -15.15
N ASN A 796 -20.50 -10.96 -14.04
CA ASN A 796 -20.93 -10.55 -12.71
C ASN A 796 -20.46 -9.13 -12.35
N MET A 797 -19.88 -8.41 -13.32
CA MET A 797 -19.31 -7.07 -13.14
C MET A 797 -20.03 -6.04 -14.01
N ARG A 798 -20.11 -4.80 -13.53
CA ARG A 798 -20.63 -3.64 -14.27
C ARG A 798 -19.67 -2.45 -14.22
N ILE A 799 -19.76 -1.55 -15.21
CA ILE A 799 -18.89 -0.37 -15.28
C ILE A 799 -19.37 0.66 -14.27
N LYS A 800 -18.62 0.87 -13.18
CA LYS A 800 -18.91 1.90 -12.18
C LYS A 800 -18.46 3.27 -12.65
N ARG A 801 -17.24 3.37 -13.17
CA ARG A 801 -16.58 4.66 -13.45
C ARG A 801 -15.62 4.59 -14.62
N LEU A 802 -15.58 5.66 -15.40
CA LEU A 802 -14.52 5.98 -16.36
C LEU A 802 -13.79 7.24 -15.88
N VAL A 803 -12.48 7.16 -15.68
CA VAL A 803 -11.63 8.30 -15.30
C VAL A 803 -10.56 8.51 -16.33
N VAL A 804 -10.32 9.78 -16.66
CA VAL A 804 -9.29 10.20 -17.60
C VAL A 804 -8.36 11.19 -16.91
N PHE A 805 -7.06 10.92 -16.97
CA PHE A 805 -6.01 11.70 -16.30
C PHE A 805 -5.07 12.36 -17.31
N HIS A 806 -4.54 13.52 -16.96
CA HIS A 806 -3.34 14.08 -17.58
C HIS A 806 -2.11 13.70 -16.75
N ALA A 807 -1.15 13.02 -17.36
CA ALA A 807 0.09 12.60 -16.71
C ALA A 807 1.30 13.05 -17.56
N PRO A 808 1.90 14.22 -17.29
CA PRO A 808 3.09 14.66 -18.00
C PRO A 808 4.31 13.82 -17.56
N PRO A 809 5.17 13.37 -18.49
CA PRO A 809 6.37 12.60 -18.15
C PRO A 809 7.47 13.53 -17.64
N GLN A 810 7.82 13.46 -16.36
CA GLN A 810 9.11 13.97 -15.88
C GLN A 810 9.75 12.99 -14.88
N SER A 811 10.94 12.48 -15.24
CA SER A 811 11.81 11.74 -14.33
C SER A 811 13.26 12.14 -14.57
N GLU A 812 13.91 12.73 -13.56
CA GLU A 812 15.34 13.04 -13.58
C GLU A 812 16.08 12.06 -12.66
N ASN A 813 17.16 11.43 -13.15
CA ASN A 813 17.95 10.48 -12.37
C ASN A 813 19.46 10.80 -12.49
N PHE A 814 20.16 10.81 -11.35
CA PHE A 814 21.61 11.04 -11.28
C PHE A 814 22.35 9.80 -10.73
N THR A 815 23.49 9.44 -11.32
CA THR A 815 24.29 8.25 -10.92
C THR A 815 25.76 8.62 -10.75
N SER A 816 26.38 8.18 -9.65
CA SER A 816 27.80 8.43 -9.31
C SER A 816 28.51 7.09 -8.98
N PRO A 817 29.42 6.58 -9.84
CA PRO A 817 30.00 5.24 -9.70
C PRO A 817 31.45 5.19 -9.16
N THR A 818 31.81 4.01 -8.63
CA THR A 818 33.19 3.48 -8.55
C THR A 818 33.31 2.22 -9.45
N PRO A 819 34.51 1.76 -9.86
CA PRO A 819 34.65 0.56 -10.71
C PRO A 819 33.92 -0.66 -10.14
N LEU A 820 33.13 -1.36 -10.98
CA LEU A 820 32.31 -2.55 -10.67
C LEU A 820 31.12 -2.34 -9.71
N ILE A 821 31.18 -1.29 -8.89
CA ILE A 821 30.19 -0.94 -7.87
C ILE A 821 29.74 0.50 -8.12
N SER A 822 28.54 0.68 -8.68
CA SER A 822 27.96 2.02 -8.89
C SER A 822 26.92 2.38 -7.84
N TYR A 823 26.88 3.63 -7.42
CA TYR A 823 25.84 4.19 -6.56
C TYR A 823 24.94 5.11 -7.37
N ASN A 824 23.62 4.93 -7.30
CA ASN A 824 22.66 5.83 -7.94
C ASN A 824 21.80 6.57 -6.91
N SER A 825 21.37 7.76 -7.31
CA SER A 825 20.59 8.68 -6.50
C SER A 825 19.67 9.50 -7.40
N GLY A 826 18.39 9.16 -7.46
CA GLY A 826 17.39 9.90 -8.25
C GLY A 826 16.31 10.55 -7.38
N ALA A 827 15.66 11.58 -7.89
CA ALA A 827 14.44 12.14 -7.32
C ALA A 827 13.48 12.50 -8.46
N SER A 828 12.21 12.10 -8.35
CA SER A 828 11.19 12.39 -9.36
C SER A 828 9.92 12.95 -8.72
N LEU A 829 9.30 13.91 -9.41
CA LEU A 829 7.99 14.47 -9.07
C LEU A 829 7.00 14.06 -10.16
N SER A 830 5.85 13.54 -9.78
CA SER A 830 4.73 13.24 -10.66
C SER A 830 3.47 13.91 -10.14
N VAL A 831 2.77 14.64 -11.00
CA VAL A 831 1.46 15.21 -10.69
C VAL A 831 0.47 14.63 -11.68
N ASN A 832 -0.51 13.87 -11.18
CA ASN A 832 -1.59 13.32 -11.99
C ASN A 832 -2.86 14.11 -11.68
N LYS A 833 -3.40 14.82 -12.67
CA LYS A 833 -4.66 15.55 -12.53
C LYS A 833 -5.81 14.86 -13.25
N THR A 834 -6.98 14.83 -12.64
CA THR A 834 -8.20 14.27 -13.21
C THR A 834 -8.81 15.22 -14.23
N LEU A 835 -8.69 14.90 -15.53
CA LEU A 835 -9.32 15.68 -16.61
C LEU A 835 -10.84 15.50 -16.62
N GLY A 836 -11.32 14.27 -16.39
CA GLY A 836 -12.75 13.98 -16.38
C GLY A 836 -13.08 12.61 -15.78
N ARG A 837 -14.18 12.55 -15.03
CA ARG A 837 -14.67 11.39 -14.28
C ARG A 837 -16.17 11.23 -14.49
N ILE A 838 -16.55 10.13 -15.12
CA ILE A 838 -17.96 9.74 -15.29
C ILE A 838 -18.26 8.58 -14.34
N ASN A 839 -19.22 8.75 -13.43
CA ASN A 839 -19.75 7.66 -12.60
C ASN A 839 -21.12 7.24 -13.15
N PHE A 840 -21.31 5.96 -13.43
CA PHE A 840 -22.59 5.42 -13.88
C PHE A 840 -23.45 4.98 -12.70
N ILE A 841 -24.74 5.26 -12.76
CA ILE A 841 -25.75 4.87 -11.76
C ILE A 841 -26.63 3.79 -12.36
N TYR A 842 -26.92 2.74 -11.59
CA TYR A 842 -27.73 1.59 -12.00
C TYR A 842 -28.94 1.42 -11.08
N GLY A 843 -30.02 0.90 -11.64
CA GLY A 843 -31.25 0.54 -10.94
C GLY A 843 -31.37 -0.98 -10.75
N GLU A 844 -32.59 -1.50 -10.76
CA GLU A 844 -32.86 -2.95 -10.72
C GLU A 844 -32.26 -3.69 -11.93
N ASP A 845 -32.28 -3.07 -13.12
CA ASP A 845 -31.52 -3.56 -14.28
C ASP A 845 -30.03 -3.20 -14.13
N GLN A 846 -29.26 -4.20 -13.73
CA GLN A 846 -27.83 -4.10 -13.44
C GLN A 846 -26.95 -4.03 -14.71
N ASP A 847 -27.53 -4.18 -15.90
CA ASP A 847 -26.82 -4.15 -17.19
C ASP A 847 -27.06 -2.86 -18.00
N LYS A 848 -27.93 -1.97 -17.50
CA LYS A 848 -28.24 -0.70 -18.15
C LYS A 848 -28.14 0.47 -17.16
N PRO A 849 -27.24 1.45 -17.38
CA PRO A 849 -27.22 2.66 -16.56
C PRO A 849 -28.54 3.42 -16.67
N ILE A 850 -29.03 3.93 -15.54
CA ILE A 850 -30.21 4.82 -15.46
C ILE A 850 -29.81 6.30 -15.39
N GLY A 851 -28.52 6.58 -15.17
CA GLY A 851 -27.98 7.93 -15.11
C GLY A 851 -26.46 7.94 -14.91
N TYR A 852 -25.90 9.15 -14.81
CA TYR A 852 -24.48 9.34 -14.51
C TYR A 852 -24.23 10.62 -13.72
N THR A 853 -23.11 10.68 -13.02
CA THR A 853 -22.54 11.94 -12.51
C THR A 853 -21.23 12.23 -13.22
N PHE A 854 -20.94 13.52 -13.44
CA PHE A 854 -19.73 13.96 -14.10
C PHE A 854 -18.97 14.97 -13.25
N ASP A 855 -17.68 14.69 -13.02
CA ASP A 855 -16.73 15.52 -12.27
C ASP A 855 -15.41 15.65 -13.03
N GLY A 856 -14.56 16.62 -12.68
CA GLY A 856 -13.22 16.81 -13.25
C GLY A 856 -13.01 18.21 -13.81
N GLU A 857 -11.79 18.53 -14.25
CA GLU A 857 -11.51 19.86 -14.84
C GLU A 857 -12.42 20.19 -16.02
N LEU A 858 -12.83 19.18 -16.80
CA LEU A 858 -13.73 19.33 -17.95
C LEU A 858 -15.22 19.47 -17.58
N SER A 859 -15.63 19.27 -16.32
CA SER A 859 -17.01 19.55 -15.88
C SER A 859 -17.25 21.02 -15.56
N ARG A 860 -16.19 21.83 -15.53
CA ARG A 860 -16.29 23.27 -15.32
C ARG A 860 -16.73 23.96 -16.62
N PRO A 861 -17.70 24.88 -16.56
CA PRO A 861 -17.99 25.74 -17.70
C PRO A 861 -16.72 26.50 -18.09
N SER A 862 -16.37 26.47 -19.38
CA SER A 862 -15.21 27.22 -19.90
C SER A 862 -15.31 28.70 -19.51
N ALA A 863 -14.18 29.41 -19.46
CA ALA A 863 -14.20 30.85 -19.20
C ALA A 863 -15.16 31.60 -20.14
N SER A 864 -15.22 31.15 -21.41
CA SER A 864 -16.20 31.61 -22.40
C SER A 864 -17.66 31.27 -22.07
N LEU A 865 -17.94 30.16 -21.40
CA LEU A 865 -19.30 29.81 -20.93
C LEU A 865 -19.67 30.59 -19.66
N LYS A 866 -18.71 30.95 -18.81
CA LYS A 866 -18.91 31.85 -17.67
C LYS A 866 -19.12 33.29 -18.11
N GLU A 867 -18.40 33.76 -19.12
CA GLU A 867 -18.66 35.04 -19.79
C GLU A 867 -20.01 35.03 -20.47
N ALA A 868 -20.33 33.99 -21.25
CA ALA A 868 -21.64 33.87 -21.89
C ALA A 868 -22.78 33.73 -20.87
N ALA A 869 -22.60 33.00 -19.76
CA ALA A 869 -23.57 32.93 -18.67
C ALA A 869 -23.67 34.27 -17.91
N GLY A 870 -22.57 35.02 -17.80
CA GLY A 870 -22.53 36.38 -17.28
C GLY A 870 -23.29 37.36 -18.18
N GLU A 871 -23.11 37.28 -19.49
CA GLU A 871 -23.82 38.06 -20.51
C GLU A 871 -25.31 37.68 -20.60
N LEU A 872 -25.64 36.39 -20.46
CA LEU A 872 -27.03 35.90 -20.41
C LEU A 872 -27.74 36.35 -19.13
N LYS A 873 -27.02 36.42 -18.00
CA LYS A 873 -27.53 36.96 -16.73
C LYS A 873 -27.69 38.49 -16.77
N LEU A 874 -26.79 39.19 -17.46
CA LEU A 874 -26.93 40.63 -17.80
C LEU A 874 -28.08 40.89 -18.78
N SER A 875 -28.42 39.90 -19.60
CA SER A 875 -29.54 39.93 -20.56
C SER A 875 -30.86 39.39 -19.98
N GLY A 876 -30.93 39.14 -18.67
CA GLY A 876 -32.16 38.80 -17.95
C GLY A 876 -32.55 37.32 -17.92
N PHE A 877 -31.67 36.39 -18.28
CA PHE A 877 -31.93 34.96 -18.17
C PHE A 877 -31.31 34.35 -16.91
N GLU A 878 -32.11 33.62 -16.12
CA GLU A 878 -31.64 32.82 -14.98
C GLU A 878 -31.06 31.48 -15.45
N VAL A 879 -29.77 31.28 -15.21
CA VAL A 879 -29.11 29.97 -15.33
C VAL A 879 -29.01 29.39 -13.91
N LYS A 880 -29.77 28.34 -13.60
CA LYS A 880 -29.61 27.57 -12.36
C LYS A 880 -28.41 26.64 -12.50
N SER A 881 -27.41 26.86 -11.65
CA SER A 881 -26.28 25.96 -11.39
C SER A 881 -26.68 24.80 -10.49
#